data_AF-A0A936W9Z7-F1
#
_entry.id   AF-A0A936W9Z7-F1
#
_cell.length_a   1.000
_cell.length_b   1.000
_cell.length_c   1.000
_cell.angle_alpha   90.00
_cell.angle_beta   90.00
_cell.angle_gamma   90.00
#
_symmetry.space_group_name_H-M   'P 1'
#
loop_
_entity.id
_entity.type
_entity.pdbx_description
1 polymer ?
#
loop_
_entity_poly.entity_id
_entity_poly.type
_entity_poly.pdbx_seq_one_letter_code
_entity_poly.pdbx_strand_id
1 'polypeptide(L)'
;MFTPFRFSSSLLVVSVLSICSVQGQSDTWTRMNDLGYHHPGGPVLAYSSDVAFSTSTSGYLYANGSSPALWRYDHTMDDWIACTPPPVALGGAKVFVIGQVAYFNLSAIPAGWNSTVWVYDTVLDQWTQKAPFTGPLRSGFVAFSIGGTGYIATGRIGGSNYLNDLWSYDPIVDVWTQRASITGSGRHGAFAFTINGIGYVGAGSSGIIGNGETFYTALNAYDPLTNTWTAKAATVGRNNAVGFSMGGFGYMGMGRPSSTMTNDLRRYDPVADAWSYVGVIGGLASGARSTGIAFAIGNTAYIGGGLMSSGGQQIKHNDLWACDGSTGIFTEKRTIGGNPRESHFAFAVNGKGYVGCGVNSGTEIGWFWEFDPTTGEWARKADAGISGSIRMVGTSAAGMGYTATGNNYSSSPGTQGMRAYDPTANAWTAKASLPGTARTGAVGFTLLGRSYVTTGVNAGSNYLADLWSYDPSSNTWTQRAPFPGAARADAVGFNIGNKGYVATGRAGTTNYNDLWEYDPISDGWTQKSSMPVIGRYRAVGFAVGAKGYIACGNNGANLNDLWEFDPVLDTWTQRSSLPAGVRVFAAAFSIGPHGYVVGGIGGQVLGDVWRYTPIDPAAQVLLNIRVFLGGPYINAQQGMSDALRTSGLIPLQEPYSSLGYPHALGGGETTTATALNLAGNNANVDWVLVELRHATDPSVVVASLSCLLQRDGDLVMADGTSPLLLNALAGQYYVAVRHRNHLGVMTASPLSLGSSPATIDFSNPVTPTFGSNSTVNVNGTMVLWSGDATFNSQVKYTGTGNDRDAVLLRIGGTVPTNTVSGYYTEDCNLDGLVMYTGAANDRDIILQTIGGAVPTNTRNAQLP
;
A
#
# COMPACT_ATOMS: atom_id res chain seq x y z
N MET A 1 29.94 -44.54 42.03
CA MET A 1 29.68 -45.89 41.49
C MET A 1 28.35 -45.85 40.77
N PHE A 2 28.38 -46.20 39.49
CA PHE A 2 27.34 -46.89 38.71
C PHE A 2 25.85 -46.71 39.10
N THR A 3 25.13 -46.12 38.13
CA THR A 3 23.75 -46.50 37.71
C THR A 3 23.72 -48.00 37.25
N PRO A 4 22.64 -48.62 36.68
CA PRO A 4 21.26 -48.17 36.37
C PRO A 4 20.12 -49.28 36.45
N PHE A 5 18.90 -48.92 35.97
CA PHE A 5 17.89 -49.71 35.19
C PHE A 5 16.99 -50.76 35.91
N ARG A 6 15.70 -51.04 35.58
CA ARG A 6 14.80 -50.97 34.38
C ARG A 6 13.31 -50.95 34.84
N PHE A 7 12.28 -50.51 34.09
CA PHE A 7 11.53 -51.09 32.93
C PHE A 7 10.49 -50.02 32.45
N SER A 8 9.82 -49.97 31.29
CA SER A 8 9.85 -50.65 29.97
C SER A 8 8.98 -49.86 28.95
N SER A 9 9.50 -49.77 27.72
CA SER A 9 8.90 -49.62 26.38
C SER A 9 7.37 -49.54 26.13
N SER A 10 6.96 -48.55 25.32
CA SER A 10 6.48 -48.72 23.92
C SER A 10 6.31 -47.34 23.24
N LEU A 11 7.18 -47.03 22.26
CA LEU A 11 7.19 -45.77 21.51
C LEU A 11 6.92 -46.06 20.03
N LEU A 12 5.81 -45.54 19.49
CA LEU A 12 5.58 -45.43 18.05
C LEU A 12 6.19 -44.08 17.61
N VAL A 13 7.23 -44.13 16.79
CA VAL A 13 7.93 -42.93 16.29
C VAL A 13 7.09 -42.31 15.17
N VAL A 14 6.43 -41.20 15.46
CA VAL A 14 6.07 -40.20 14.45
C VAL A 14 7.10 -39.08 14.58
N SER A 15 7.99 -39.01 13.60
CA SER A 15 8.99 -37.95 13.46
C SER A 15 8.28 -36.60 13.30
N VAL A 16 8.39 -35.76 14.32
CA VAL A 16 8.03 -34.35 14.29
C VAL A 16 9.09 -33.63 13.46
N LEU A 17 8.73 -33.17 12.26
CA LEU A 17 9.42 -32.07 11.59
C LEU A 17 9.15 -30.81 12.40
N SER A 18 10.05 -30.49 13.33
CA SER A 18 10.10 -29.17 13.96
C SER A 18 10.49 -28.15 12.91
N ILE A 19 9.49 -27.45 12.36
CA ILE A 19 9.70 -26.22 11.61
C ILE A 19 10.15 -25.17 12.63
N CYS A 20 11.44 -24.86 12.60
CA CYS A 20 11.99 -23.71 13.31
C CYS A 20 11.39 -22.44 12.66
N SER A 21 10.91 -21.53 13.50
CA SER A 21 10.22 -20.31 13.12
C SER A 21 11.07 -19.43 12.22
N VAL A 22 10.72 -19.33 10.94
CA VAL A 22 11.13 -18.22 10.07
C VAL A 22 10.35 -17.00 10.55
N GLN A 23 11.02 -16.05 11.21
CA GLN A 23 10.51 -14.69 11.29
C GLN A 23 10.47 -14.14 9.86
N GLY A 24 9.29 -14.09 9.23
CA GLY A 24 9.17 -13.40 7.96
C GLY A 24 7.97 -13.65 7.06
N GLN A 25 7.12 -14.65 7.26
CA GLN A 25 5.88 -14.78 6.46
C GLN A 25 4.71 -15.24 7.33
N SER A 26 3.91 -14.27 7.78
CA SER A 26 2.56 -14.47 8.33
C SER A 26 1.55 -13.95 7.33
N ASP A 27 0.35 -14.54 7.24
CA ASP A 27 -0.74 -14.02 6.41
C ASP A 27 -0.88 -12.50 6.65
N THR A 28 -0.80 -11.71 5.57
CA THR A 28 -0.72 -10.26 5.71
C THR A 28 -2.07 -9.61 5.48
N TRP A 29 -2.48 -8.78 6.43
CA TRP A 29 -3.50 -7.77 6.20
C TRP A 29 -2.82 -6.45 5.80
N THR A 30 -3.11 -5.96 4.60
CA THR A 30 -2.67 -4.64 4.15
C THR A 30 -3.88 -3.71 4.15
N ARG A 31 -3.77 -2.55 4.81
CA ARG A 31 -4.78 -1.51 4.64
C ARG A 31 -4.60 -0.87 3.27
N MET A 32 -5.69 -0.75 2.53
CA MET A 32 -5.74 -0.06 1.23
C MET A 32 -6.39 1.31 1.42
N ASN A 33 -6.43 2.12 0.36
CA ASN A 33 -7.10 3.42 0.41
C ASN A 33 -8.56 3.21 0.79
N ASP A 34 -8.98 3.96 1.81
CA ASP A 34 -10.32 3.87 2.36
C ASP A 34 -11.38 4.20 1.29
N LEU A 35 -12.54 3.53 1.36
CA LEU A 35 -13.74 3.86 0.61
C LEU A 35 -14.25 5.23 1.07
N GLY A 36 -13.73 6.26 0.44
CA GLY A 36 -14.14 7.63 0.66
C GLY A 36 -13.83 8.11 2.06
N TYR A 37 -12.82 8.94 2.17
CA TYR A 37 -12.44 9.46 3.46
C TYR A 37 -13.28 10.74 3.76
N HIS A 38 -13.57 11.04 5.04
CA HIS A 38 -14.07 12.35 5.46
C HIS A 38 -13.48 12.69 6.82
N HIS A 39 -12.94 13.91 6.87
CA HIS A 39 -12.55 14.71 8.04
C HIS A 39 -11.18 14.43 8.69
N PRO A 40 -10.49 15.49 9.18
CA PRO A 40 -11.10 16.67 9.82
C PRO A 40 -10.53 18.07 9.53
N GLY A 41 -11.38 19.08 9.76
CA GLY A 41 -11.13 20.48 9.45
C GLY A 41 -10.03 21.16 10.25
N GLY A 42 -9.43 22.17 9.61
CA GLY A 42 -8.56 23.18 10.23
C GLY A 42 -7.28 22.65 10.87
N PRO A 43 -6.23 22.38 10.09
CA PRO A 43 -5.02 21.76 10.60
C PRO A 43 -4.05 22.72 11.28
N VAL A 44 -3.31 22.12 12.19
CA VAL A 44 -1.93 22.47 12.47
C VAL A 44 -1.09 21.65 11.51
N LEU A 45 -0.24 22.28 10.69
CA LEU A 45 0.73 21.56 9.89
C LEU A 45 2.16 21.87 10.32
N ALA A 46 3.01 20.86 10.14
CA ALA A 46 4.39 21.03 9.75
C ALA A 46 4.74 20.03 8.66
N TYR A 47 5.79 20.33 7.91
CA TYR A 47 6.29 19.49 6.83
C TYR A 47 7.81 19.44 6.81
N SER A 48 8.37 18.35 6.29
CA SER A 48 9.74 18.26 5.79
C SER A 48 9.73 18.04 4.28
N SER A 49 10.88 17.70 3.68
CA SER A 49 10.96 17.29 2.28
C SER A 49 10.02 16.14 1.93
N ASP A 50 9.62 15.30 2.90
CA ASP A 50 9.03 13.99 2.64
C ASP A 50 7.72 13.69 3.40
N VAL A 51 7.37 14.45 4.45
CA VAL A 51 6.19 14.16 5.30
C VAL A 51 5.46 15.45 5.69
N ALA A 52 4.12 15.46 5.70
CA ALA A 52 3.29 16.53 6.25
C ALA A 52 2.28 15.99 7.27
N PHE A 53 1.89 16.77 8.30
CA PHE A 53 1.00 16.27 9.37
C PHE A 53 -0.24 17.11 9.62
N SER A 54 -1.40 16.51 9.87
CA SER A 54 -2.67 17.21 10.15
C SER A 54 -3.34 16.74 11.45
N THR A 55 -4.18 17.58 12.05
CA THR A 55 -4.97 17.30 13.28
C THR A 55 -6.45 17.67 13.10
N SER A 56 -7.34 17.21 14.01
CA SER A 56 -8.80 17.37 13.87
C SER A 56 -9.39 18.71 14.34
N THR A 57 -10.66 18.88 13.93
CA THR A 57 -11.66 19.96 13.86
C THR A 57 -11.61 21.20 14.76
N SER A 58 -10.69 21.27 15.72
CA SER A 58 -10.59 22.32 16.73
C SER A 58 -9.13 22.68 17.09
N GLY A 59 -8.13 22.15 16.39
CA GLY A 59 -6.70 22.33 16.73
C GLY A 59 -6.28 21.58 18.00
N TYR A 60 -7.13 20.69 18.52
CA TYR A 60 -6.82 19.80 19.65
C TYR A 60 -6.39 18.43 19.13
N LEU A 61 -5.56 17.74 19.91
CA LEU A 61 -5.28 16.31 19.92
C LEU A 61 -5.82 15.80 21.27
N TYR A 62 -6.51 14.66 21.35
CA TYR A 62 -7.07 14.08 22.58
C TYR A 62 -6.63 12.63 22.70
N ALA A 63 -6.32 12.19 23.93
CA ALA A 63 -5.85 10.84 24.23
C ALA A 63 -6.96 9.76 24.29
N ASN A 64 -8.23 10.12 24.05
CA ASN A 64 -9.36 9.21 24.21
C ASN A 64 -10.36 9.30 23.04
N GLY A 65 -10.97 8.16 22.72
CA GLY A 65 -11.74 7.79 21.52
C GLY A 65 -12.98 8.62 21.14
N SER A 66 -12.93 9.94 21.32
CA SER A 66 -13.92 10.92 20.85
C SER A 66 -13.36 11.85 19.74
N SER A 67 -12.21 11.47 19.13
CA SER A 67 -11.44 12.09 18.02
C SER A 67 -10.76 13.44 18.28
N PRO A 68 -9.41 13.51 18.23
CA PRO A 68 -8.57 13.80 17.04
C PRO A 68 -7.36 12.85 16.92
N ALA A 69 -7.23 12.17 15.78
CA ALA A 69 -6.01 11.46 15.40
C ALA A 69 -4.97 12.42 14.80
N LEU A 70 -3.68 12.10 14.97
CA LEU A 70 -2.60 12.65 14.16
C LEU A 70 -2.66 11.97 12.78
N TRP A 71 -2.45 12.71 11.71
CA TRP A 71 -2.40 12.18 10.35
C TRP A 71 -1.10 12.59 9.69
N ARG A 72 -0.49 11.72 8.89
CA ARG A 72 0.57 12.10 7.97
C ARG A 72 0.10 11.99 6.52
N TYR A 73 0.53 12.90 5.66
CA TYR A 73 0.33 12.77 4.22
C TYR A 73 1.49 11.95 3.63
N ASP A 74 1.14 10.89 2.92
CA ASP A 74 2.04 10.08 2.12
C ASP A 74 1.90 10.49 0.66
N HIS A 75 2.93 11.15 0.12
CA HIS A 75 2.91 11.66 -1.24
C HIS A 75 3.04 10.55 -2.30
N THR A 76 3.49 9.35 -1.93
CA THR A 76 3.59 8.20 -2.85
C THR A 76 2.23 7.54 -3.05
N MET A 77 1.42 7.53 -1.98
CA MET A 77 0.04 7.02 -1.99
C MET A 77 -0.99 8.10 -2.33
N ASP A 78 -0.58 9.38 -2.34
CA ASP A 78 -1.45 10.55 -2.47
C ASP A 78 -2.58 10.56 -1.40
N ASP A 79 -2.26 10.11 -0.17
CA ASP A 79 -3.27 9.88 0.88
C ASP A 79 -2.80 10.30 2.29
N TRP A 80 -3.75 10.52 3.20
CA TRP A 80 -3.51 10.78 4.62
C TRP A 80 -3.60 9.49 5.44
N ILE A 81 -2.48 9.09 6.03
CA ILE A 81 -2.35 7.93 6.90
C ILE A 81 -2.62 8.33 8.35
N ALA A 82 -3.47 7.57 9.04
CA ALA A 82 -3.69 7.70 10.47
C ALA A 82 -2.42 7.30 11.24
N CYS A 83 -1.94 8.18 12.12
CA CYS A 83 -0.85 7.91 13.04
C CYS A 83 -1.40 7.48 14.41
N THR A 84 -0.58 6.76 15.18
CA THR A 84 -0.86 6.45 16.58
C THR A 84 -1.21 7.73 17.35
N PRO A 85 -2.30 7.77 18.13
CA PRO A 85 -2.72 8.96 18.87
C PRO A 85 -1.74 9.30 20.00
N PRO A 86 -1.59 10.59 20.37
CA PRO A 86 -0.71 10.97 21.46
C PRO A 86 -1.21 10.46 22.81
N PRO A 87 -0.31 10.19 23.76
CA PRO A 87 -0.66 9.70 25.09
C PRO A 87 -1.37 10.75 25.95
N VAL A 88 -1.35 12.02 25.56
CA VAL A 88 -2.03 13.13 26.24
C VAL A 88 -2.73 14.04 25.24
N ALA A 89 -3.70 14.82 25.74
CA ALA A 89 -4.34 15.83 24.92
C ALA A 89 -3.39 17.02 24.64
N LEU A 90 -3.22 17.41 23.37
CA LEU A 90 -2.40 18.55 22.95
C LEU A 90 -3.29 19.58 22.25
N GLY A 91 -3.51 20.75 22.86
CA GLY A 91 -4.39 21.79 22.33
C GLY A 91 -3.70 22.92 21.60
N GLY A 92 -4.27 23.38 20.49
CA GLY A 92 -3.80 24.48 19.64
C GLY A 92 -2.34 24.40 19.19
N ALA A 93 -1.76 23.20 19.18
CA ALA A 93 -0.33 22.98 18.98
C ALA A 93 0.14 23.62 17.67
N LYS A 94 1.39 24.05 17.56
CA LYS A 94 2.05 24.16 16.25
C LYS A 94 3.16 23.12 16.18
N VAL A 95 3.42 22.64 14.96
CA VAL A 95 4.41 21.59 14.72
C VAL A 95 5.60 22.21 14.00
N PHE A 96 6.78 21.66 14.22
CA PHE A 96 7.90 21.78 13.28
C PHE A 96 8.46 20.38 13.02
N VAL A 97 8.99 20.15 11.81
CA VAL A 97 9.60 18.86 11.44
C VAL A 97 11.11 19.03 11.32
N ILE A 98 11.84 18.05 11.88
CA ILE A 98 13.28 17.91 11.73
C ILE A 98 13.52 16.48 11.23
N GLY A 99 13.98 16.35 9.97
CA GLY A 99 14.08 15.04 9.32
C GLY A 99 12.72 14.36 9.18
N GLN A 100 12.60 13.16 9.76
CA GLN A 100 11.36 12.35 9.78
C GLN A 100 10.62 12.44 11.14
N VAL A 101 10.91 13.47 11.93
CA VAL A 101 10.43 13.59 13.32
C VAL A 101 9.64 14.87 13.49
N ALA A 102 8.40 14.75 14.01
CA ALA A 102 7.50 15.87 14.23
C ALA A 102 7.43 16.28 15.69
N TYR A 103 7.63 17.56 15.97
CA TYR A 103 7.64 18.13 17.31
C TYR A 103 6.36 18.92 17.53
N PHE A 104 5.56 18.50 18.50
CA PHE A 104 4.28 19.11 18.88
C PHE A 104 4.48 19.95 20.12
N ASN A 105 4.19 21.25 19.99
CA ASN A 105 4.34 22.22 21.06
C ASN A 105 3.05 23.05 21.24
N LEU A 106 2.57 23.03 22.47
CA LEU A 106 1.76 23.98 23.27
C LEU A 106 0.73 24.88 22.62
N SER A 107 -0.47 24.85 23.18
CA SER A 107 -1.36 25.99 23.28
C SER A 107 -2.48 25.73 24.29
N ALA A 108 -3.36 26.71 24.45
CA ALA A 108 -4.50 26.67 25.37
C ALA A 108 -5.36 25.43 25.15
N ILE A 109 -5.33 24.50 26.11
CA ILE A 109 -6.30 23.40 26.25
C ILE A 109 -7.54 23.92 26.98
N PRO A 110 -8.71 23.25 26.85
CA PRO A 110 -9.90 23.63 27.62
C PRO A 110 -9.67 23.68 29.14
N ALA A 111 -8.63 22.99 29.63
CA ALA A 111 -8.22 22.94 31.03
C ALA A 111 -7.09 23.93 31.44
N GLY A 112 -6.56 24.77 30.55
CA GLY A 112 -5.48 25.73 30.85
C GLY A 112 -4.35 25.82 29.80
N TRP A 113 -3.20 26.36 30.18
CA TRP A 113 -1.98 26.43 29.35
C TRP A 113 -1.03 25.28 29.73
N ASN A 114 -0.42 24.59 28.77
CA ASN A 114 0.59 23.56 29.02
C ASN A 114 1.98 24.01 28.56
N SER A 115 3.05 23.37 29.07
CA SER A 115 4.46 23.55 28.65
C SER A 115 5.11 22.30 28.04
N THR A 116 4.41 21.17 27.96
CA THR A 116 4.90 19.87 27.45
C THR A 116 5.16 19.81 25.94
N VAL A 117 6.36 19.39 25.55
CA VAL A 117 6.70 19.09 24.14
C VAL A 117 6.65 17.58 23.92
N TRP A 118 5.97 17.17 22.86
CA TRP A 118 5.87 15.77 22.45
C TRP A 118 6.42 15.59 21.05
N VAL A 119 7.08 14.47 20.83
CA VAL A 119 7.71 14.13 19.58
C VAL A 119 7.11 12.86 19.05
N TYR A 120 6.72 12.88 17.78
CA TYR A 120 6.25 11.72 17.06
C TYR A 120 7.32 11.25 16.07
N ASP A 121 7.73 10.00 16.22
CA ASP A 121 8.59 9.30 15.29
C ASP A 121 7.73 8.64 14.20
N THR A 122 7.94 9.04 12.95
CA THR A 122 7.12 8.55 11.83
C THR A 122 7.49 7.15 11.37
N VAL A 123 8.71 6.68 11.64
CA VAL A 123 9.16 5.35 11.25
C VAL A 123 8.63 4.33 12.24
N LEU A 124 8.71 4.66 13.53
CA LEU A 124 8.32 3.76 14.61
C LEU A 124 6.83 3.87 15.01
N ASP A 125 6.12 4.89 14.52
CA ASP A 125 4.73 5.21 14.91
C ASP A 125 4.57 5.39 16.44
N GLN A 126 5.50 6.13 17.05
CA GLN A 126 5.62 6.23 18.51
C GLN A 126 5.79 7.67 19.00
N TRP A 127 5.33 7.92 20.23
CA TRP A 127 5.41 9.21 20.90
C TRP A 127 6.47 9.21 22.01
N THR A 128 7.30 10.25 22.03
CA THR A 128 8.30 10.49 23.09
C THR A 128 8.13 11.90 23.65
N GLN A 129 8.11 12.04 24.98
CA GLN A 129 8.11 13.36 25.61
C GLN A 129 9.51 13.96 25.59
N LYS A 130 9.60 15.27 25.36
CA LYS A 130 10.85 16.05 25.33
C LYS A 130 10.82 17.20 26.35
N ALA A 131 11.94 17.90 26.49
CA ALA A 131 12.06 19.03 27.41
C ALA A 131 10.93 20.06 27.18
N PRO A 132 10.27 20.50 28.26
CA PRO A 132 9.19 21.46 28.16
C PRO A 132 9.69 22.80 27.63
N PHE A 133 8.81 23.53 26.94
CA PHE A 133 9.10 24.90 26.53
C PHE A 133 9.31 25.78 27.76
N THR A 134 10.43 26.50 27.78
CA THR A 134 10.82 27.36 28.91
C THR A 134 10.40 28.81 28.74
N GLY A 135 9.90 29.20 27.56
CA GLY A 135 9.41 30.53 27.29
C GLY A 135 7.94 30.76 27.69
N PRO A 136 7.42 31.98 27.47
CA PRO A 136 6.02 32.29 27.77
C PRO A 136 5.00 31.46 26.96
N LEU A 137 4.04 30.84 27.65
CA LEU A 137 2.99 30.01 27.04
C LEU A 137 2.08 30.85 26.14
N ARG A 138 1.84 30.39 24.91
CA ARG A 138 1.33 31.24 23.82
C ARG A 138 0.41 30.51 22.84
N SER A 139 -0.42 31.27 22.13
CA SER A 139 -1.28 30.79 21.04
C SER A 139 -1.07 31.61 19.77
N GLY A 140 -1.41 31.06 18.60
CA GLY A 140 -1.31 31.79 17.33
C GLY A 140 0.11 32.18 16.93
N PHE A 141 1.11 31.46 17.41
CA PHE A 141 2.52 31.59 17.00
C PHE A 141 2.77 30.84 15.68
N VAL A 142 3.95 31.05 15.11
CA VAL A 142 4.46 30.28 13.96
C VAL A 142 5.58 29.35 14.43
N ALA A 143 5.67 28.19 13.78
CA ALA A 143 6.74 27.23 13.99
C ALA A 143 7.36 26.87 12.64
N PHE A 144 8.68 26.71 12.60
CA PHE A 144 9.45 26.35 11.41
C PHE A 144 10.77 25.70 11.83
N SER A 145 11.50 25.12 10.89
CA SER A 145 12.82 24.54 11.15
C SER A 145 13.87 25.11 10.19
N ILE A 146 15.11 25.18 10.70
CA ILE A 146 16.29 25.57 9.92
C ILE A 146 17.44 24.65 10.32
N GLY A 147 18.05 23.96 9.35
CA GLY A 147 19.30 23.22 9.57
C GLY A 147 19.25 22.21 10.73
N GLY A 148 18.12 21.53 10.93
CA GLY A 148 17.94 20.58 12.03
C GLY A 148 17.58 21.18 13.38
N THR A 149 17.37 22.50 13.46
CA THR A 149 16.91 23.20 14.67
C THR A 149 15.46 23.64 14.49
N GLY A 150 14.63 23.45 15.52
CA GLY A 150 13.24 23.91 15.55
C GLY A 150 13.13 25.34 16.05
N TYR A 151 12.18 26.12 15.55
CA TYR A 151 11.96 27.50 15.96
C TYR A 151 10.48 27.80 16.20
N ILE A 152 10.21 28.63 17.19
CA ILE A 152 8.89 29.21 17.48
C ILE A 152 9.02 30.72 17.57
N ALA A 153 8.18 31.45 16.84
CA ALA A 153 8.17 32.91 16.85
C ALA A 153 6.77 33.48 17.02
N THR A 154 6.67 34.68 17.59
CA THR A 154 5.43 35.46 17.74
C THR A 154 4.37 34.75 18.61
N GLY A 155 3.11 35.20 18.55
CA GLY A 155 1.97 34.63 19.26
C GLY A 155 1.34 35.60 20.26
N ARG A 156 0.42 35.10 21.08
CA ARG A 156 -0.28 35.89 22.12
C ARG A 156 -0.38 35.16 23.45
N ILE A 157 -0.33 35.91 24.55
CA ILE A 157 -0.44 35.43 25.94
C ILE A 157 -1.68 36.04 26.61
N GLY A 158 -2.88 35.54 26.27
CA GLY A 158 -4.14 36.04 26.84
C GLY A 158 -4.44 37.53 26.58
N GLY A 159 -5.72 37.89 26.43
CA GLY A 159 -6.10 39.29 26.16
C GLY A 159 -5.41 39.88 24.92
N SER A 160 -4.92 41.13 25.03
CA SER A 160 -4.24 41.90 23.96
C SER A 160 -2.71 41.88 24.05
N ASN A 161 -2.11 40.88 24.69
CA ASN A 161 -0.66 40.76 24.83
C ASN A 161 -0.06 39.93 23.69
N TYR A 162 0.64 40.59 22.78
CA TYR A 162 1.23 39.96 21.59
C TYR A 162 2.75 39.92 21.68
N LEU A 163 3.35 38.87 21.11
CA LEU A 163 4.78 38.58 21.19
C LEU A 163 5.48 38.81 19.86
N ASN A 164 6.75 39.20 19.94
CA ASN A 164 7.70 39.32 18.82
C ASN A 164 8.97 38.51 19.04
N ASP A 165 9.04 37.71 20.11
CA ASP A 165 10.20 36.90 20.45
C ASP A 165 10.35 35.68 19.53
N LEU A 166 11.56 35.12 19.54
CA LEU A 166 11.95 33.92 18.84
C LEU A 166 12.62 32.97 19.84
N TRP A 167 12.27 31.70 19.77
CA TRP A 167 12.90 30.62 20.54
C TRP A 167 13.35 29.52 19.59
N SER A 168 14.54 28.97 19.83
CA SER A 168 15.04 27.79 19.13
C SER A 168 15.04 26.57 20.04
N TYR A 169 14.81 25.40 19.48
CA TYR A 169 14.91 24.11 20.12
C TYR A 169 15.94 23.24 19.42
N ASP A 170 16.93 22.79 20.20
CA ASP A 170 17.93 21.84 19.74
C ASP A 170 17.50 20.42 20.14
N PRO A 171 17.20 19.54 19.18
CA PRO A 171 16.74 18.17 19.46
C PRO A 171 17.84 17.22 19.94
N ILE A 172 19.12 17.56 19.74
CA ILE A 172 20.26 16.72 20.13
C ILE A 172 20.49 16.83 21.62
N VAL A 173 20.52 18.06 22.15
CA VAL A 173 20.72 18.31 23.59
C VAL A 173 19.42 18.49 24.36
N ASP A 174 18.27 18.53 23.68
CA ASP A 174 16.92 18.70 24.25
C ASP A 174 16.77 20.01 25.04
N VAL A 175 17.18 21.14 24.44
CA VAL A 175 17.19 22.46 25.11
C VAL A 175 16.52 23.55 24.27
N TRP A 176 15.71 24.37 24.94
CA TRP A 176 15.16 25.62 24.41
C TRP A 176 16.07 26.82 24.71
N THR A 177 16.28 27.67 23.73
CA THR A 177 17.11 28.88 23.84
C THR A 177 16.40 30.07 23.23
N GLN A 178 16.30 31.18 23.97
CA GLN A 178 15.77 32.43 23.43
C GLN A 178 16.76 33.03 22.43
N ARG A 179 16.24 33.48 21.29
CA ARG A 179 17.00 34.12 20.20
C ARG A 179 16.61 35.58 20.08
N ALA A 180 17.28 36.30 19.17
CA ALA A 180 16.95 37.70 18.90
C ALA A 180 15.47 37.84 18.53
N SER A 181 14.77 38.80 19.12
CA SER A 181 13.37 39.09 18.81
C SER A 181 13.22 39.80 17.45
N ILE A 182 12.10 39.57 16.79
CA ILE A 182 11.71 40.31 15.58
C ILE A 182 11.54 41.78 15.94
N THR A 183 12.07 42.68 15.12
CA THR A 183 11.93 44.12 15.31
C THR A 183 10.46 44.57 15.19
N GLY A 184 10.05 45.53 16.02
CA GLY A 184 8.68 46.07 16.06
C GLY A 184 7.69 45.30 16.97
N SER A 185 6.43 45.71 16.94
CA SER A 185 5.35 45.28 17.86
C SER A 185 4.96 43.80 17.73
N GLY A 186 4.56 43.15 18.82
CA GLY A 186 4.13 41.75 18.79
C GLY A 186 2.92 41.47 17.90
N ARG A 187 2.79 40.23 17.42
CA ARG A 187 1.73 39.80 16.49
C ARG A 187 1.33 38.34 16.68
N HIS A 188 0.16 37.94 16.17
CA HIS A 188 -0.27 36.54 16.08
C HIS A 188 -0.83 36.22 14.69
N GLY A 189 -0.94 34.93 14.37
CA GLY A 189 -1.45 34.46 13.08
C GLY A 189 -0.59 34.89 11.90
N ALA A 190 0.72 35.08 12.15
CA ALA A 190 1.72 35.28 11.10
C ALA A 190 1.87 34.01 10.25
N PHE A 191 2.56 34.15 9.12
CA PHE A 191 3.06 33.00 8.33
C PHE A 191 4.59 32.91 8.46
N ALA A 192 5.14 31.73 8.18
CA ALA A 192 6.58 31.53 8.11
C ALA A 192 6.95 30.56 6.99
N PHE A 193 8.18 30.66 6.50
CA PHE A 193 8.80 29.69 5.59
C PHE A 193 10.33 29.75 5.73
N THR A 194 11.04 28.71 5.27
CA THR A 194 12.50 28.67 5.29
C THR A 194 13.04 28.58 3.87
N ILE A 195 14.01 29.42 3.52
CA ILE A 195 14.70 29.37 2.23
C ILE A 195 16.21 29.36 2.48
N ASN A 196 16.91 28.36 1.96
CA ASN A 196 18.38 28.28 1.97
C ASN A 196 19.02 28.58 3.36
N GLY A 197 18.46 28.00 4.42
CA GLY A 197 18.99 28.19 5.79
C GLY A 197 18.58 29.49 6.47
N ILE A 198 17.68 30.28 5.87
CA ILE A 198 17.16 31.53 6.44
C ILE A 198 15.66 31.37 6.72
N GLY A 199 15.24 31.72 7.94
CA GLY A 199 13.83 31.67 8.34
C GLY A 199 13.15 33.01 8.08
N TYR A 200 11.97 33.00 7.49
CA TYR A 200 11.21 34.20 7.19
C TYR A 200 9.92 34.20 7.98
N VAL A 201 9.60 35.33 8.64
CA VAL A 201 8.34 35.52 9.37
C VAL A 201 7.68 36.80 8.89
N GLY A 202 6.42 36.69 8.47
CA GLY A 202 5.70 37.80 7.86
C GLY A 202 4.24 37.91 8.27
N ALA A 203 3.72 39.12 8.11
CA ALA A 203 2.35 39.51 8.42
C ALA A 203 1.88 39.18 9.85
N GLY A 204 0.63 38.73 10.00
CA GLY A 204 -0.07 38.59 11.28
C GLY A 204 -0.82 39.86 11.69
N SER A 205 -1.44 39.83 12.86
CA SER A 205 -2.19 40.97 13.39
C SER A 205 -2.00 41.16 14.90
N SER A 206 -2.46 42.31 15.38
CA SER A 206 -2.64 42.62 16.80
C SER A 206 -3.95 43.40 16.99
N GLY A 207 -4.65 43.21 18.10
CA GLY A 207 -5.90 43.93 18.42
C GLY A 207 -7.10 42.98 18.59
N ILE A 208 -8.28 43.51 18.92
CA ILE A 208 -9.46 42.68 19.15
C ILE A 208 -10.06 42.28 17.79
N ILE A 209 -10.27 40.98 17.59
CA ILE A 209 -10.89 40.44 16.37
C ILE A 209 -12.26 41.11 16.16
N GLY A 210 -12.41 41.82 15.04
CA GLY A 210 -13.65 42.52 14.67
C GLY A 210 -13.82 43.94 15.25
N ASN A 211 -12.87 44.44 16.06
CA ASN A 211 -12.90 45.81 16.58
C ASN A 211 -11.47 46.33 16.89
N GLY A 212 -10.86 47.10 15.98
CA GLY A 212 -9.52 47.67 16.19
C GLY A 212 -8.34 46.71 15.94
N GLU A 213 -8.44 45.80 14.97
CA GLU A 213 -7.36 44.90 14.55
C GLU A 213 -6.40 45.60 13.55
N THR A 214 -5.10 45.56 13.85
CA THR A 214 -4.02 46.06 12.99
C THR A 214 -3.36 44.89 12.29
N PHE A 215 -3.35 44.89 10.95
CA PHE A 215 -2.69 43.87 10.13
C PHE A 215 -1.30 44.32 9.73
N TYR A 216 -0.28 43.54 10.07
CA TYR A 216 1.11 43.84 9.73
C TYR A 216 1.44 43.39 8.31
N THR A 217 2.27 44.18 7.61
CA THR A 217 2.74 43.90 6.24
C THR A 217 4.20 43.45 6.21
N ALA A 218 4.95 43.65 7.30
CA ALA A 218 6.38 43.39 7.35
C ALA A 218 6.72 41.91 7.12
N LEU A 219 7.79 41.67 6.37
CA LEU A 219 8.50 40.40 6.26
C LEU A 219 9.88 40.58 6.89
N ASN A 220 10.30 39.66 7.76
CA ASN A 220 11.63 39.69 8.36
C ASN A 220 12.33 38.36 8.13
N ALA A 221 13.61 38.41 7.78
CA ALA A 221 14.48 37.27 7.57
C ALA A 221 15.42 37.09 8.77
N TYR A 222 15.43 35.91 9.36
CA TYR A 222 16.27 35.51 10.48
C TYR A 222 17.42 34.64 9.99
N ASP A 223 18.63 35.09 10.28
CA ASP A 223 19.86 34.33 10.07
C ASP A 223 20.26 33.66 11.40
N PRO A 224 20.25 32.31 11.48
CA PRO A 224 20.62 31.60 12.70
C PRO A 224 22.12 31.66 13.01
N LEU A 225 22.99 31.91 12.03
CA LEU A 225 24.44 31.97 12.21
C LEU A 225 24.86 33.25 12.94
N THR A 226 24.22 34.36 12.61
CA THR A 226 24.49 35.66 13.23
C THR A 226 23.51 36.02 14.34
N ASN A 227 22.39 35.28 14.46
CA ASN A 227 21.29 35.58 15.38
C ASN A 227 20.73 36.99 15.17
N THR A 228 20.52 37.39 13.92
CA THR A 228 20.00 38.72 13.56
C THR A 228 18.80 38.66 12.63
N TRP A 229 17.93 39.66 12.73
CA TRP A 229 16.81 39.88 11.81
C TRP A 229 17.12 40.99 10.81
N THR A 230 16.77 40.75 9.54
CA THR A 230 16.83 41.73 8.46
C THR A 230 15.42 41.98 7.92
N ALA A 231 15.01 43.24 7.84
CA ALA A 231 13.75 43.61 7.21
C ALA A 231 13.82 43.35 5.71
N LYS A 232 12.74 42.82 5.14
CA LYS A 232 12.57 42.48 3.72
C LYS A 232 11.35 43.19 3.15
N ALA A 233 11.19 43.12 1.83
CA ALA A 233 10.07 43.73 1.14
C ALA A 233 8.73 43.31 1.77
N ALA A 234 7.95 44.32 2.11
CA ALA A 234 6.66 44.14 2.74
C ALA A 234 5.66 43.46 1.78
N THR A 235 4.76 42.66 2.35
CA THR A 235 3.64 42.04 1.66
C THR A 235 2.33 42.72 2.02
N VAL A 236 1.20 42.12 1.67
CA VAL A 236 -0.13 42.54 2.10
C VAL A 236 -0.44 42.06 3.52
N GLY A 237 -1.07 42.89 4.33
CA GLY A 237 -1.33 42.57 5.73
C GLY A 237 -2.44 41.53 5.88
N ARG A 238 -2.18 40.43 6.59
CA ARG A 238 -3.14 39.33 6.80
C ARG A 238 -2.93 38.60 8.11
N ASN A 239 -4.04 38.16 8.69
CA ASN A 239 -4.08 37.22 9.80
C ASN A 239 -4.42 35.80 9.30
N ASN A 240 -3.78 34.78 9.87
CA ASN A 240 -3.97 33.35 9.57
C ASN A 240 -3.78 33.00 8.09
N ALA A 241 -2.77 33.61 7.46
CA ALA A 241 -2.29 33.23 6.13
C ALA A 241 -1.43 31.96 6.22
N VAL A 242 -1.31 31.24 5.10
CA VAL A 242 -0.40 30.10 4.98
C VAL A 242 0.89 30.53 4.29
N GLY A 243 2.01 29.92 4.72
CA GLY A 243 3.33 30.16 4.14
C GLY A 243 4.06 28.85 3.89
N PHE A 244 4.76 28.77 2.76
CA PHE A 244 5.60 27.63 2.40
C PHE A 244 6.73 28.07 1.47
N SER A 245 7.75 27.23 1.28
CA SER A 245 8.81 27.47 0.30
C SER A 245 8.90 26.34 -0.71
N MET A 246 9.25 26.68 -1.94
CA MET A 246 9.39 25.73 -3.04
C MET A 246 10.31 26.34 -4.11
N GLY A 247 11.23 25.53 -4.65
CA GLY A 247 12.12 25.97 -5.73
C GLY A 247 12.99 27.19 -5.39
N GLY A 248 13.34 27.39 -4.11
CA GLY A 248 14.12 28.55 -3.66
C GLY A 248 13.32 29.84 -3.48
N PHE A 249 12.00 29.80 -3.68
CA PHE A 249 11.10 30.94 -3.46
C PHE A 249 10.24 30.74 -2.21
N GLY A 250 9.79 31.85 -1.62
CA GLY A 250 8.80 31.86 -0.55
C GLY A 250 7.40 32.09 -1.13
N TYR A 251 6.37 31.51 -0.53
CA TYR A 251 5.00 31.68 -0.95
C TYR A 251 4.11 32.04 0.23
N MET A 252 3.12 32.88 -0.03
CA MET A 252 2.08 33.28 0.92
C MET A 252 0.72 33.22 0.23
N GLY A 253 -0.25 32.56 0.87
CA GLY A 253 -1.61 32.48 0.34
C GLY A 253 -2.68 32.51 1.42
N MET A 254 -3.94 32.62 0.99
CA MET A 254 -5.12 32.63 1.87
C MET A 254 -5.04 33.74 2.96
N GLY A 255 -5.85 33.60 4.01
CA GLY A 255 -5.84 34.45 5.20
C GLY A 255 -6.92 35.53 5.20
N ARG A 256 -6.89 36.37 6.23
CA ARG A 256 -7.86 37.46 6.46
C ARG A 256 -7.13 38.80 6.45
N PRO A 257 -7.22 39.59 5.36
CA PRO A 257 -6.77 40.98 5.35
C PRO A 257 -7.75 41.94 6.06
N SER A 258 -8.99 41.51 6.32
CA SER A 258 -10.04 42.26 7.01
C SER A 258 -11.13 41.29 7.50
N SER A 259 -12.39 41.74 7.64
CA SER A 259 -13.55 40.85 7.84
C SER A 259 -13.77 39.88 6.66
N THR A 260 -13.20 40.17 5.49
CA THR A 260 -13.24 39.30 4.30
C THR A 260 -11.96 38.50 4.16
N MET A 261 -12.09 37.21 3.82
CA MET A 261 -10.96 36.31 3.54
C MET A 261 -10.46 36.48 2.09
N THR A 262 -9.37 35.79 1.73
CA THR A 262 -8.82 35.78 0.37
C THR A 262 -8.36 34.38 -0.05
N ASN A 263 -8.11 34.20 -1.34
CA ASN A 263 -7.62 32.96 -1.97
C ASN A 263 -6.45 33.20 -2.93
N ASP A 264 -5.88 34.40 -2.98
CA ASP A 264 -4.70 34.66 -3.78
C ASP A 264 -3.45 33.96 -3.23
N LEU A 265 -2.53 33.68 -4.15
CA LEU A 265 -1.18 33.20 -3.89
C LEU A 265 -0.17 34.22 -4.38
N ARG A 266 0.83 34.49 -3.55
CA ARG A 266 1.93 35.42 -3.81
C ARG A 266 3.26 34.71 -3.62
N ARG A 267 4.24 35.07 -4.44
CA ARG A 267 5.60 34.53 -4.42
C ARG A 267 6.59 35.63 -4.06
N TYR A 268 7.47 35.34 -3.10
CA TYR A 268 8.59 36.16 -2.67
C TYR A 268 9.88 35.61 -3.28
N ASP A 269 10.62 36.49 -3.96
CA ASP A 269 11.95 36.23 -4.46
C ASP A 269 13.00 36.81 -3.49
N PRO A 270 13.82 35.97 -2.84
CA PRO A 270 14.83 36.43 -1.89
C PRO A 270 16.02 37.14 -2.53
N VAL A 271 16.27 36.93 -3.83
CA VAL A 271 17.37 37.57 -4.58
C VAL A 271 16.95 38.97 -5.01
N ALA A 272 15.73 39.11 -5.53
CA ALA A 272 15.18 40.41 -5.92
C ALA A 272 14.63 41.22 -4.74
N ASP A 273 14.43 40.59 -3.57
CA ASP A 273 13.69 41.14 -2.42
C ASP A 273 12.35 41.75 -2.87
N ALA A 274 11.54 40.93 -3.55
CA ALA A 274 10.31 41.41 -4.17
C ALA A 274 9.19 40.35 -4.14
N TRP A 275 7.95 40.84 -4.02
CA TRP A 275 6.74 40.02 -4.12
C TRP A 275 6.11 40.10 -5.50
N SER A 276 5.62 38.97 -6.00
CA SER A 276 4.88 38.83 -7.25
C SER A 276 3.57 38.10 -7.02
N TYR A 277 2.53 38.47 -7.77
CA TYR A 277 1.25 37.76 -7.77
C TYR A 277 1.36 36.50 -8.63
N VAL A 278 0.92 35.36 -8.10
CA VAL A 278 0.98 34.06 -8.79
C VAL A 278 -0.37 33.70 -9.39
N GLY A 279 -1.45 33.88 -8.63
CA GLY A 279 -2.79 33.47 -9.06
C GLY A 279 -3.75 33.30 -7.90
N VAL A 280 -4.85 32.59 -8.14
CA VAL A 280 -5.81 32.16 -7.12
C VAL A 280 -5.70 30.66 -6.88
N ILE A 281 -5.80 30.26 -5.61
CA ILE A 281 -5.78 28.86 -5.21
C ILE A 281 -7.13 28.22 -5.58
N GLY A 282 -7.09 27.16 -6.38
CA GLY A 282 -8.14 26.14 -6.47
C GLY A 282 -9.39 26.45 -7.29
N GLY A 283 -9.34 27.14 -8.43
CA GLY A 283 -10.47 27.21 -9.38
C GLY A 283 -11.82 27.77 -8.85
N LEU A 284 -11.86 28.31 -7.63
CA LEU A 284 -13.09 28.70 -6.94
C LEU A 284 -13.37 30.19 -7.10
N ALA A 285 -14.46 30.50 -7.80
CA ALA A 285 -15.00 31.86 -7.94
C ALA A 285 -15.52 32.48 -6.60
N SER A 286 -15.53 31.72 -5.49
CA SER A 286 -15.87 32.23 -4.14
C SER A 286 -14.93 31.75 -3.01
N GLY A 287 -13.75 31.19 -3.34
CA GLY A 287 -12.89 30.38 -2.46
C GLY A 287 -12.04 31.08 -1.39
N ALA A 288 -12.43 32.28 -0.95
CA ALA A 288 -11.74 33.05 0.07
C ALA A 288 -11.75 32.34 1.44
N ARG A 289 -10.57 32.01 1.99
CA ARG A 289 -10.45 31.20 3.20
C ARG A 289 -9.35 31.66 4.15
N SER A 290 -9.45 31.27 5.42
CA SER A 290 -8.38 31.42 6.42
C SER A 290 -8.04 30.08 7.06
N THR A 291 -6.96 30.02 7.84
CA THR A 291 -6.60 28.82 8.64
C THR A 291 -6.52 27.55 7.79
N GLY A 292 -6.02 27.69 6.55
CA GLY A 292 -5.83 26.59 5.61
C GLY A 292 -4.53 25.86 5.87
N ILE A 293 -4.27 24.88 5.00
CA ILE A 293 -3.01 24.16 4.94
C ILE A 293 -2.21 24.53 3.73
N ALA A 294 -0.89 24.63 3.91
CA ALA A 294 0.06 24.62 2.81
C ALA A 294 1.38 23.96 3.20
N PHE A 295 1.95 23.19 2.29
CA PHE A 295 3.29 22.60 2.38
C PHE A 295 3.84 22.32 0.98
N ALA A 296 5.12 21.98 0.88
CA ALA A 296 5.73 21.55 -0.38
C ALA A 296 6.58 20.29 -0.17
N ILE A 297 6.52 19.38 -1.12
CA ILE A 297 7.32 18.15 -1.21
C ILE A 297 7.99 18.17 -2.58
N GLY A 298 9.33 18.12 -2.60
CA GLY A 298 10.11 18.33 -3.81
C GLY A 298 9.74 19.66 -4.52
N ASN A 299 9.30 19.55 -5.77
CA ASN A 299 8.86 20.69 -6.58
C ASN A 299 7.33 20.82 -6.69
N THR A 300 6.58 20.24 -5.75
CA THR A 300 5.10 20.28 -5.75
C THR A 300 4.60 20.91 -4.45
N ALA A 301 3.76 21.93 -4.57
CA ALA A 301 3.10 22.58 -3.43
C ALA A 301 1.68 22.04 -3.23
N TYR A 302 1.30 21.78 -1.99
CA TYR A 302 -0.01 21.29 -1.61
C TYR A 302 -0.72 22.34 -0.78
N ILE A 303 -1.95 22.71 -1.14
CA ILE A 303 -2.72 23.77 -0.47
C ILE A 303 -4.19 23.34 -0.36
N GLY A 304 -4.83 23.54 0.79
CA GLY A 304 -6.17 23.01 1.00
C GLY A 304 -6.85 23.42 2.30
N GLY A 305 -8.05 22.88 2.51
CA GLY A 305 -8.84 23.05 3.73
C GLY A 305 -9.21 24.49 4.05
N GLY A 306 -9.32 24.79 5.34
CA GLY A 306 -9.57 26.14 5.88
C GLY A 306 -11.04 26.49 6.12
N LEU A 307 -11.26 27.71 6.63
CA LEU A 307 -12.55 28.27 6.97
C LEU A 307 -12.96 29.33 5.95
N MET A 308 -14.19 29.24 5.46
CA MET A 308 -14.91 30.28 4.72
C MET A 308 -15.94 30.97 5.63
N SER A 309 -16.18 32.26 5.44
CA SER A 309 -17.28 32.99 6.07
C SER A 309 -18.35 33.30 5.03
N SER A 310 -19.57 32.77 5.21
CA SER A 310 -20.72 33.06 4.35
C SER A 310 -21.95 33.32 5.22
N GLY A 311 -22.57 34.50 5.10
CA GLY A 311 -23.80 34.83 5.82
C GLY A 311 -23.72 34.80 7.36
N GLY A 312 -22.53 34.97 7.94
CA GLY A 312 -22.31 34.85 9.40
C GLY A 312 -22.07 33.43 9.89
N GLN A 313 -22.13 32.42 9.01
CA GLN A 313 -21.75 31.03 9.31
C GLN A 313 -20.34 30.71 8.82
N GLN A 314 -19.58 29.97 9.64
CA GLN A 314 -18.25 29.46 9.28
C GLN A 314 -18.39 28.10 8.59
N ILE A 315 -18.02 28.03 7.31
CA ILE A 315 -18.06 26.82 6.50
C ILE A 315 -16.64 26.23 6.43
N LYS A 316 -16.49 24.94 6.77
CA LYS A 316 -15.21 24.22 6.72
C LYS A 316 -15.04 23.55 5.36
N HIS A 317 -13.86 23.65 4.76
CA HIS A 317 -13.50 22.94 3.53
C HIS A 317 -12.51 21.79 3.82
N ASN A 318 -12.60 20.71 3.02
CA ASN A 318 -11.80 19.48 3.14
C ASN A 318 -11.14 19.07 1.80
N ASP A 319 -10.84 20.04 0.94
CA ASP A 319 -10.17 19.85 -0.33
C ASP A 319 -8.64 19.97 -0.18
N LEU A 320 -7.90 19.30 -1.05
CA LEU A 320 -6.46 19.45 -1.21
C LEU A 320 -6.13 19.65 -2.70
N TRP A 321 -5.29 20.64 -2.98
CA TRP A 321 -4.86 21.00 -4.31
C TRP A 321 -3.34 20.86 -4.39
N ALA A 322 -2.85 20.26 -5.47
CA ALA A 322 -1.43 20.20 -5.76
C ALA A 322 -1.11 21.22 -6.86
N CYS A 323 0.01 21.92 -6.71
CA CYS A 323 0.54 22.87 -7.67
C CYS A 323 1.94 22.41 -8.07
N ASP A 324 2.12 22.14 -9.34
CA ASP A 324 3.42 21.81 -9.91
C ASP A 324 4.27 23.08 -9.99
N GLY A 325 5.43 23.09 -9.33
CA GLY A 325 6.33 24.24 -9.27
C GLY A 325 7.01 24.59 -10.59
N SER A 326 6.99 23.72 -11.59
CA SER A 326 7.51 23.98 -12.93
C SER A 326 6.49 24.66 -13.84
N THR A 327 5.20 24.30 -13.71
CA THR A 327 4.12 24.80 -14.59
C THR A 327 3.24 25.84 -13.92
N GLY A 328 3.21 25.89 -12.58
CA GLY A 328 2.29 26.72 -11.80
C GLY A 328 0.82 26.29 -11.87
N ILE A 329 0.55 25.13 -12.47
CA ILE A 329 -0.81 24.61 -12.67
C ILE A 329 -1.29 23.95 -11.38
N PHE A 330 -2.46 24.38 -10.90
CA PHE A 330 -3.18 23.74 -9.81
C PHE A 330 -4.05 22.61 -10.33
N THR A 331 -3.80 21.40 -9.84
CA THR A 331 -4.63 20.22 -10.04
C THR A 331 -5.35 19.93 -8.73
N GLU A 332 -6.68 19.88 -8.78
CA GLU A 332 -7.44 19.35 -7.65
C GLU A 332 -7.04 17.89 -7.47
N LYS A 333 -6.42 17.53 -6.35
CA LYS A 333 -6.24 16.12 -5.99
C LYS A 333 -7.59 15.47 -5.62
N ARG A 334 -8.62 16.31 -5.44
CA ARG A 334 -10.06 16.08 -5.29
C ARG A 334 -10.54 15.80 -3.86
N THR A 335 -11.84 16.01 -3.70
CA THR A 335 -12.64 15.75 -2.51
C THR A 335 -12.37 14.35 -1.98
N ILE A 336 -11.83 14.29 -0.78
CA ILE A 336 -11.88 13.13 0.07
C ILE A 336 -13.37 12.69 0.15
N GLY A 337 -13.75 11.60 -0.54
CA GLY A 337 -15.15 11.45 -0.95
C GLY A 337 -15.63 10.02 -1.22
N GLY A 338 -16.64 9.66 -0.43
CA GLY A 338 -17.40 8.42 -0.33
C GLY A 338 -17.75 8.30 1.16
N ASN A 339 -18.98 7.94 1.52
CA ASN A 339 -19.32 7.87 2.93
C ASN A 339 -18.87 6.51 3.51
N PRO A 340 -18.27 6.48 4.72
CA PRO A 340 -18.23 5.29 5.55
C PRO A 340 -19.59 4.63 5.52
N ARG A 341 -19.64 3.32 5.33
CA ARG A 341 -20.93 2.65 5.13
C ARG A 341 -20.98 1.26 5.71
N GLU A 342 -22.15 0.92 6.21
CA GLU A 342 -22.53 -0.43 6.60
C GLU A 342 -23.70 -0.92 5.75
N SER A 343 -23.93 -2.24 5.77
CA SER A 343 -25.07 -2.88 5.10
C SER A 343 -25.14 -2.63 3.59
N HIS A 344 -23.99 -2.36 2.98
CA HIS A 344 -23.82 -2.17 1.54
C HIS A 344 -23.61 -3.52 0.84
N PHE A 345 -23.80 -3.55 -0.48
CA PHE A 345 -23.45 -4.72 -1.28
C PHE A 345 -22.07 -4.52 -1.93
N ALA A 346 -21.44 -5.64 -2.28
CA ALA A 346 -20.24 -5.62 -3.10
C ALA A 346 -20.20 -6.80 -4.07
N PHE A 347 -19.39 -6.67 -5.10
CA PHE A 347 -18.99 -7.74 -6.00
C PHE A 347 -17.66 -7.41 -6.67
N ALA A 348 -17.03 -8.41 -7.30
CA ALA A 348 -15.86 -8.20 -8.15
C ALA A 348 -16.16 -8.63 -9.59
N VAL A 349 -15.73 -7.82 -10.56
CA VAL A 349 -15.82 -8.15 -11.98
C VAL A 349 -14.62 -7.57 -12.73
N ASN A 350 -14.07 -8.35 -13.66
CA ASN A 350 -12.93 -7.96 -14.50
C ASN A 350 -11.72 -7.42 -13.71
N GLY A 351 -11.38 -8.07 -12.59
CA GLY A 351 -10.23 -7.67 -11.76
C GLY A 351 -10.43 -6.40 -10.94
N LYS A 352 -11.67 -5.90 -10.82
CA LYS A 352 -12.00 -4.72 -10.01
C LYS A 352 -13.09 -5.02 -8.99
N GLY A 353 -13.02 -4.33 -7.85
CA GLY A 353 -14.03 -4.41 -6.79
C GLY A 353 -15.10 -3.35 -6.98
N TYR A 354 -16.32 -3.60 -6.52
CA TYR A 354 -17.40 -2.63 -6.61
C TYR A 354 -18.21 -2.63 -5.33
N VAL A 355 -18.57 -1.45 -4.86
CA VAL A 355 -19.34 -1.25 -3.62
C VAL A 355 -20.47 -0.25 -3.86
N GLY A 356 -21.68 -0.60 -3.43
CA GLY A 356 -22.85 0.25 -3.63
C GLY A 356 -23.84 0.27 -2.46
N CYS A 357 -24.59 1.36 -2.43
CA CYS A 357 -25.62 1.65 -1.43
C CYS A 357 -25.12 1.60 0.03
N GLY A 358 -25.98 1.22 0.98
CA GLY A 358 -25.68 1.17 2.42
C GLY A 358 -26.17 2.37 3.21
N VAL A 359 -25.68 2.48 4.45
CA VAL A 359 -26.07 3.55 5.38
C VAL A 359 -24.83 4.12 6.06
N ASN A 360 -24.81 5.43 6.29
CA ASN A 360 -23.87 6.11 7.18
C ASN A 360 -24.63 6.78 8.32
N SER A 361 -24.46 6.28 9.54
CA SER A 361 -24.98 6.94 10.74
C SER A 361 -26.49 7.27 10.64
N GLY A 362 -27.27 6.31 10.10
CA GLY A 362 -28.71 6.44 9.86
C GLY A 362 -29.12 7.19 8.59
N THR A 363 -28.16 7.70 7.81
CA THR A 363 -28.40 8.34 6.51
C THR A 363 -28.14 7.37 5.37
N GLU A 364 -29.13 7.21 4.50
CA GLU A 364 -29.04 6.34 3.33
C GLU A 364 -28.00 6.83 2.31
N ILE A 365 -27.27 5.88 1.71
CA ILE A 365 -26.32 6.14 0.63
C ILE A 365 -26.82 5.42 -0.63
N GLY A 366 -26.90 6.14 -1.75
CA GLY A 366 -27.21 5.56 -3.07
C GLY A 366 -25.99 5.39 -3.98
N TRP A 367 -24.80 5.77 -3.51
CA TRP A 367 -23.61 5.92 -4.32
C TRP A 367 -22.92 4.60 -4.65
N PHE A 368 -22.50 4.45 -5.90
CA PHE A 368 -21.81 3.26 -6.41
C PHE A 368 -20.37 3.53 -6.81
N TRP A 369 -19.44 2.71 -6.34
CA TRP A 369 -17.99 2.94 -6.45
C TRP A 369 -17.28 1.70 -6.99
N GLU A 370 -16.27 1.91 -7.83
CA GLU A 370 -15.32 0.91 -8.33
C GLU A 370 -13.99 1.08 -7.59
N PHE A 371 -13.37 -0.02 -7.19
CA PHE A 371 -12.05 -0.11 -6.59
C PHE A 371 -11.09 -0.76 -7.58
N ASP A 372 -10.00 -0.08 -7.88
CA ASP A 372 -8.89 -0.63 -8.66
C ASP A 372 -7.79 -1.12 -7.71
N PRO A 373 -7.55 -2.43 -7.61
CA PRO A 373 -6.55 -2.96 -6.68
C PRO A 373 -5.11 -2.68 -7.11
N THR A 374 -4.88 -2.28 -8.36
CA THR A 374 -3.52 -2.02 -8.89
C THR A 374 -3.01 -0.65 -8.45
N THR A 375 -3.89 0.34 -8.40
CA THR A 375 -3.58 1.70 -7.93
C THR A 375 -4.05 1.94 -6.49
N GLY A 376 -4.94 1.08 -5.98
CA GLY A 376 -5.64 1.30 -4.71
C GLY A 376 -6.75 2.36 -4.80
N GLU A 377 -7.07 2.87 -5.98
CA GLU A 377 -7.97 4.02 -6.13
C GLU A 377 -9.45 3.62 -6.20
N TRP A 378 -10.31 4.53 -5.73
CA TRP A 378 -11.76 4.44 -5.87
C TRP A 378 -12.30 5.43 -6.91
N ALA A 379 -13.15 4.95 -7.82
CA ALA A 379 -13.81 5.75 -8.84
C ALA A 379 -15.34 5.72 -8.68
N ARG A 380 -15.99 6.89 -8.70
CA ARG A 380 -17.46 6.99 -8.69
C ARG A 380 -18.04 6.50 -10.02
N LYS A 381 -19.05 5.64 -9.96
CA LYS A 381 -19.74 5.06 -11.12
C LYS A 381 -21.21 5.45 -11.11
N ALA A 382 -21.91 5.10 -12.20
CA ALA A 382 -23.34 5.32 -12.30
C ALA A 382 -24.07 4.60 -11.16
N ASP A 383 -24.93 5.32 -10.46
CA ASP A 383 -25.66 4.75 -9.35
C ASP A 383 -26.73 3.78 -9.84
N ALA A 384 -26.98 2.74 -9.06
CA ALA A 384 -27.94 1.70 -9.40
C ALA A 384 -29.41 2.18 -9.42
N GLY A 385 -29.70 3.43 -9.02
CA GLY A 385 -31.06 3.97 -8.97
C GLY A 385 -31.96 3.28 -7.94
N ILE A 386 -31.35 2.74 -6.88
CA ILE A 386 -31.97 2.01 -5.76
C ILE A 386 -31.49 2.60 -4.43
N SER A 387 -31.63 3.92 -4.33
CA SER A 387 -31.23 4.67 -3.13
C SER A 387 -31.96 4.12 -1.91
N GLY A 388 -31.22 3.94 -0.81
CA GLY A 388 -31.80 3.48 0.46
C GLY A 388 -31.86 1.97 0.65
N SER A 389 -31.50 1.18 -0.37
CA SER A 389 -31.50 -0.26 -0.25
C SER A 389 -30.27 -0.79 0.51
N ILE A 390 -30.52 -1.60 1.54
CA ILE A 390 -29.54 -2.19 2.45
C ILE A 390 -29.60 -3.71 2.43
N ARG A 391 -28.48 -4.35 2.79
CA ARG A 391 -28.34 -5.82 2.92
C ARG A 391 -28.81 -6.53 1.65
N MET A 392 -28.42 -5.97 0.51
CA MET A 392 -28.66 -6.51 -0.82
C MET A 392 -27.62 -7.56 -1.16
N VAL A 393 -27.98 -8.49 -2.03
CA VAL A 393 -27.02 -9.43 -2.60
C VAL A 393 -26.28 -8.74 -3.75
N GLY A 394 -24.96 -8.89 -3.77
CA GLY A 394 -24.10 -8.56 -4.91
C GLY A 394 -23.47 -9.84 -5.47
N THR A 395 -23.53 -10.03 -6.79
CA THR A 395 -22.89 -11.15 -7.50
C THR A 395 -22.30 -10.64 -8.82
N SER A 396 -21.47 -11.44 -9.48
CA SER A 396 -21.01 -11.15 -10.83
C SER A 396 -21.20 -12.35 -11.74
N ALA A 397 -21.56 -12.14 -13.00
CA ALA A 397 -21.76 -13.23 -13.95
C ALA A 397 -21.56 -12.72 -15.39
N ALA A 398 -20.90 -13.51 -16.23
CA ALA A 398 -20.67 -13.17 -17.64
C ALA A 398 -20.09 -11.75 -17.86
N GLY A 399 -19.12 -11.34 -17.04
CA GLY A 399 -18.46 -10.02 -17.14
C GLY A 399 -19.29 -8.83 -16.65
N MET A 400 -20.46 -9.07 -16.06
CA MET A 400 -21.34 -8.04 -15.49
C MET A 400 -21.47 -8.19 -13.97
N GLY A 401 -21.75 -7.09 -13.29
CA GLY A 401 -22.16 -7.08 -11.88
C GLY A 401 -23.67 -7.18 -11.74
N TYR A 402 -24.18 -7.81 -10.69
CA TYR A 402 -25.61 -7.92 -10.43
C TYR A 402 -25.91 -7.61 -8.97
N THR A 403 -27.05 -6.95 -8.75
CA THR A 403 -27.62 -6.82 -7.41
C THR A 403 -29.08 -7.23 -7.42
N ALA A 404 -29.50 -7.89 -6.34
CA ALA A 404 -30.86 -8.36 -6.14
C ALA A 404 -31.20 -8.40 -4.65
N THR A 405 -32.49 -8.31 -4.34
CA THR A 405 -33.03 -8.36 -2.96
C THR A 405 -32.52 -7.25 -2.05
N GLY A 406 -33.03 -7.17 -0.82
CA GLY A 406 -32.67 -6.16 0.18
C GLY A 406 -33.88 -5.42 0.72
N ASN A 407 -33.65 -4.46 1.61
CA ASN A 407 -34.72 -3.63 2.17
C ASN A 407 -34.41 -2.15 2.02
N ASN A 408 -35.44 -1.30 1.92
CA ASN A 408 -35.23 0.13 2.05
C ASN A 408 -35.19 0.50 3.52
N TYR A 409 -34.20 1.30 3.93
CA TYR A 409 -33.98 1.66 5.33
C TYR A 409 -35.16 2.46 5.91
N SER A 410 -35.79 3.32 5.10
CA SER A 410 -36.89 4.22 5.49
C SER A 410 -38.32 3.70 5.27
N SER A 411 -38.54 2.60 4.52
CA SER A 411 -39.88 2.00 4.34
C SER A 411 -39.82 0.53 3.88
N SER A 412 -40.65 -0.32 4.49
CA SER A 412 -40.86 -1.73 4.09
C SER A 412 -41.91 -1.80 2.97
N PRO A 413 -41.81 -2.69 1.95
CA PRO A 413 -41.08 -3.96 1.96
C PRO A 413 -39.86 -4.03 1.03
N GLY A 414 -39.08 -5.09 1.22
CA GLY A 414 -37.87 -5.37 0.47
C GLY A 414 -38.05 -5.45 -1.05
N THR A 415 -36.98 -5.18 -1.79
CA THR A 415 -36.99 -5.18 -3.25
C THR A 415 -36.83 -6.61 -3.78
N GLN A 416 -37.50 -6.95 -4.89
CA GLN A 416 -37.22 -8.18 -5.66
C GLN A 416 -36.48 -7.86 -6.97
N GLY A 417 -36.34 -6.57 -7.29
CA GLY A 417 -35.77 -6.10 -8.53
C GLY A 417 -34.31 -6.49 -8.65
N MET A 418 -33.98 -7.18 -9.74
CA MET A 418 -32.60 -7.44 -10.11
C MET A 418 -32.11 -6.34 -11.05
N ARG A 419 -30.89 -5.88 -10.84
CA ARG A 419 -30.22 -4.94 -11.75
C ARG A 419 -28.86 -5.49 -12.14
N ALA A 420 -28.47 -5.26 -13.39
CA ALA A 420 -27.17 -5.62 -13.93
C ALA A 420 -26.37 -4.37 -14.26
N TYR A 421 -25.13 -4.30 -13.78
CA TYR A 421 -24.16 -3.26 -14.10
C TYR A 421 -23.23 -3.74 -15.20
N ASP A 422 -23.11 -2.95 -16.25
CA ASP A 422 -22.11 -3.10 -17.30
C ASP A 422 -20.92 -2.17 -17.01
N PRO A 423 -19.73 -2.72 -16.66
CA PRO A 423 -18.53 -1.91 -16.42
C PRO A 423 -18.06 -1.14 -17.65
N THR A 424 -18.31 -1.66 -18.86
CA THR A 424 -17.85 -1.04 -20.11
C THR A 424 -18.71 0.18 -20.47
N ALA A 425 -20.02 0.06 -20.27
CA ALA A 425 -20.97 1.15 -20.51
C ALA A 425 -21.13 2.09 -19.30
N ASN A 426 -20.60 1.72 -18.12
CA ASN A 426 -20.85 2.39 -16.84
C ASN A 426 -22.37 2.65 -16.63
N ALA A 427 -23.17 1.60 -16.81
CA ALA A 427 -24.63 1.73 -16.82
C ALA A 427 -25.32 0.54 -16.14
N TRP A 428 -26.45 0.82 -15.51
CA TRP A 428 -27.32 -0.18 -14.89
C TRP A 428 -28.54 -0.47 -15.76
N THR A 429 -28.89 -1.75 -15.89
CA THR A 429 -30.09 -2.22 -16.59
C THR A 429 -30.95 -3.06 -15.66
N ALA A 430 -32.28 -2.86 -15.71
CA ALA A 430 -33.22 -3.71 -14.99
C ALA A 430 -33.28 -5.10 -15.63
N LYS A 431 -33.33 -6.13 -14.78
CA LYS A 431 -33.44 -7.55 -15.17
C LYS A 431 -34.68 -8.16 -14.54
N ALA A 432 -34.97 -9.42 -14.88
CA ALA A 432 -36.10 -10.14 -14.31
C ALA A 432 -35.98 -10.18 -12.77
N SER A 433 -37.04 -9.76 -12.09
CA SER A 433 -37.12 -9.81 -10.63
C SER A 433 -37.09 -11.26 -10.13
N LEU A 434 -36.55 -11.47 -8.93
CA LEU A 434 -36.60 -12.76 -8.25
C LEU A 434 -38.07 -13.20 -8.09
N PRO A 435 -38.49 -14.39 -8.57
CA PRO A 435 -39.89 -14.83 -8.44
C PRO A 435 -40.32 -15.18 -7.01
N GLY A 436 -39.35 -15.42 -6.11
CA GLY A 436 -39.60 -15.73 -4.72
C GLY A 436 -39.94 -14.52 -3.84
N THR A 437 -40.17 -14.77 -2.55
CA THR A 437 -40.55 -13.72 -1.59
C THR A 437 -39.47 -12.64 -1.44
N ALA A 438 -39.89 -11.37 -1.40
CA ALA A 438 -39.03 -10.23 -1.05
C ALA A 438 -38.36 -10.43 0.31
N ARG A 439 -37.06 -10.17 0.40
CA ARG A 439 -36.25 -10.52 1.57
C ARG A 439 -35.05 -9.60 1.75
N THR A 440 -34.53 -9.59 2.98
CA THR A 440 -33.28 -8.91 3.36
C THR A 440 -32.36 -9.88 4.10
N GLY A 441 -31.06 -9.58 4.12
CA GLY A 441 -30.06 -10.45 4.75
C GLY A 441 -29.95 -11.82 4.08
N ALA A 442 -30.33 -11.90 2.79
CA ALA A 442 -30.07 -13.05 1.96
C ALA A 442 -28.59 -13.09 1.56
N VAL A 443 -28.14 -14.26 1.13
CA VAL A 443 -26.79 -14.45 0.61
C VAL A 443 -26.86 -14.83 -0.86
N GLY A 444 -25.82 -14.48 -1.60
CA GLY A 444 -25.64 -14.95 -2.96
C GLY A 444 -24.20 -15.31 -3.26
N PHE A 445 -24.04 -16.07 -4.33
CA PHE A 445 -22.77 -16.53 -4.85
C PHE A 445 -22.90 -16.77 -6.35
N THR A 446 -21.77 -16.83 -7.05
CA THR A 446 -21.74 -17.06 -8.51
C THR A 446 -21.21 -18.46 -8.79
N LEU A 447 -21.91 -19.21 -9.64
CA LEU A 447 -21.43 -20.51 -10.14
C LEU A 447 -21.68 -20.60 -11.63
N LEU A 448 -20.66 -21.02 -12.39
CA LEU A 448 -20.80 -21.35 -13.82
C LEU A 448 -21.51 -20.24 -14.63
N GLY A 449 -21.17 -18.98 -14.38
CA GLY A 449 -21.75 -17.83 -15.08
C GLY A 449 -23.20 -17.49 -14.71
N ARG A 450 -23.69 -17.99 -13.57
CA ARG A 450 -25.04 -17.71 -13.03
C ARG A 450 -24.97 -17.13 -11.62
N SER A 451 -25.91 -16.26 -11.29
CA SER A 451 -26.09 -15.71 -9.95
C SER A 451 -27.04 -16.57 -9.14
N TYR A 452 -26.69 -16.88 -7.90
CA TYR A 452 -27.54 -17.63 -6.97
C TYR A 452 -27.94 -16.76 -5.79
N VAL A 453 -29.17 -16.96 -5.29
CA VAL A 453 -29.70 -16.29 -4.10
C VAL A 453 -30.38 -17.32 -3.20
N THR A 454 -30.06 -17.31 -1.91
CA THR A 454 -30.67 -18.19 -0.90
C THR A 454 -30.77 -17.49 0.45
N THR A 455 -31.52 -18.11 1.37
CA THR A 455 -31.75 -17.64 2.74
C THR A 455 -32.44 -16.27 2.79
N GLY A 456 -32.32 -15.57 3.91
CA GLY A 456 -32.89 -14.24 4.15
C GLY A 456 -34.18 -14.28 4.96
N VAL A 457 -34.64 -13.08 5.33
CA VAL A 457 -35.87 -12.89 6.11
C VAL A 457 -36.83 -11.96 5.36
N ASN A 458 -38.12 -12.33 5.33
CA ASN A 458 -39.15 -11.50 4.73
C ASN A 458 -39.71 -10.46 5.72
N ALA A 459 -40.57 -9.55 5.22
CA ALA A 459 -41.18 -8.51 6.04
C ALA A 459 -42.04 -9.06 7.21
N GLY A 460 -42.55 -10.29 7.09
CA GLY A 460 -43.27 -11.00 8.14
C GLY A 460 -42.37 -11.72 9.15
N SER A 461 -41.06 -11.46 9.16
CA SER A 461 -40.07 -12.13 10.02
C SER A 461 -39.96 -13.64 9.82
N ASN A 462 -40.38 -14.16 8.66
CA ASN A 462 -40.18 -15.56 8.30
C ASN A 462 -38.83 -15.71 7.63
N TYR A 463 -38.02 -16.61 8.18
CA TYR A 463 -36.74 -17.00 7.59
C TYR A 463 -36.98 -17.96 6.43
N LEU A 464 -36.17 -17.82 5.38
CA LEU A 464 -36.32 -18.54 4.13
C LEU A 464 -35.14 -19.50 3.90
N ALA A 465 -35.35 -20.52 3.07
CA ALA A 465 -34.36 -21.55 2.73
C ALA A 465 -34.45 -21.98 1.25
N ASP A 466 -35.27 -21.30 0.44
CA ASP A 466 -35.31 -21.52 -1.00
C ASP A 466 -34.01 -21.04 -1.68
N LEU A 467 -33.57 -21.77 -2.71
CA LEU A 467 -32.44 -21.41 -3.56
C LEU A 467 -32.96 -21.09 -4.97
N TRP A 468 -32.51 -19.97 -5.52
CA TRP A 468 -32.83 -19.54 -6.87
C TRP A 468 -31.55 -19.28 -7.67
N SER A 469 -31.52 -19.71 -8.92
CA SER A 469 -30.45 -19.43 -9.88
C SER A 469 -30.95 -18.54 -11.02
N TYR A 470 -30.21 -17.49 -11.36
CA TYR A 470 -30.49 -16.58 -12.46
C TYR A 470 -29.54 -16.84 -13.62
N ASP A 471 -30.08 -16.98 -14.83
CA ASP A 471 -29.32 -17.04 -16.07
C ASP A 471 -29.32 -15.68 -16.78
N PRO A 472 -28.16 -15.01 -16.89
CA PRO A 472 -28.02 -13.77 -17.63
C PRO A 472 -28.38 -13.84 -19.11
N SER A 473 -28.16 -15.00 -19.76
CA SER A 473 -28.33 -15.15 -21.22
C SER A 473 -29.80 -15.17 -21.62
N SER A 474 -30.65 -15.79 -20.81
CA SER A 474 -32.10 -15.85 -21.01
C SER A 474 -32.87 -14.83 -20.19
N ASN A 475 -32.23 -14.13 -19.24
CA ASN A 475 -32.87 -13.23 -18.28
C ASN A 475 -34.00 -13.94 -17.49
N THR A 476 -33.75 -15.16 -17.02
CA THR A 476 -34.74 -15.98 -16.31
C THR A 476 -34.19 -16.56 -15.01
N TRP A 477 -35.08 -16.73 -14.03
CA TRP A 477 -34.81 -17.42 -12.78
C TRP A 477 -35.31 -18.87 -12.81
N THR A 478 -34.59 -19.76 -12.15
CA THR A 478 -34.95 -21.17 -11.95
C THR A 478 -34.77 -21.53 -10.49
N GLN A 479 -35.80 -22.12 -9.88
CA GLN A 479 -35.73 -22.64 -8.52
C GLN A 479 -34.86 -23.89 -8.49
N ARG A 480 -34.04 -24.02 -7.45
CA ARG A 480 -33.09 -25.13 -7.24
C ARG A 480 -33.39 -25.86 -5.94
N ALA A 481 -32.66 -26.93 -5.66
CA ALA A 481 -32.79 -27.65 -4.40
C ALA A 481 -32.64 -26.68 -3.20
N PRO A 482 -33.63 -26.66 -2.28
CA PRO A 482 -33.62 -25.72 -1.17
C PRO A 482 -32.45 -26.02 -0.24
N PHE A 483 -31.96 -24.97 0.43
CA PHE A 483 -30.95 -25.07 1.46
C PHE A 483 -31.46 -25.98 2.60
N PRO A 484 -30.77 -27.10 2.90
CA PRO A 484 -31.25 -28.11 3.84
C PRO A 484 -31.02 -27.73 5.31
N GLY A 485 -30.13 -26.78 5.58
CA GLY A 485 -29.95 -26.24 6.93
C GLY A 485 -31.18 -25.44 7.39
N ALA A 486 -31.23 -25.12 8.68
CA ALA A 486 -32.30 -24.29 9.23
C ALA A 486 -32.43 -22.96 8.47
N ALA A 487 -33.65 -22.54 8.14
CA ALA A 487 -33.90 -21.25 7.48
C ALA A 487 -33.36 -20.09 8.33
N ARG A 488 -32.64 -19.15 7.73
CA ARG A 488 -31.89 -18.10 8.45
C ARG A 488 -31.68 -16.83 7.62
N ALA A 489 -31.17 -15.78 8.23
CA ALA A 489 -30.69 -14.57 7.56
C ALA A 489 -29.31 -14.18 8.06
N ASP A 490 -28.66 -13.22 7.39
CA ASP A 490 -27.33 -12.70 7.73
C ASP A 490 -26.25 -13.77 7.82
N ALA A 491 -26.43 -14.81 7.02
CA ALA A 491 -25.44 -15.83 6.76
C ALA A 491 -24.31 -15.28 5.88
N VAL A 492 -23.34 -16.13 5.61
CA VAL A 492 -22.24 -15.88 4.68
C VAL A 492 -22.42 -16.81 3.48
N GLY A 493 -22.26 -16.26 2.28
CA GLY A 493 -22.24 -17.02 1.03
C GLY A 493 -20.98 -16.70 0.23
N PHE A 494 -20.32 -17.72 -0.29
CA PHE A 494 -19.17 -17.60 -1.20
C PHE A 494 -19.09 -18.83 -2.10
N ASN A 495 -18.20 -18.84 -3.08
CA ASN A 495 -17.94 -20.00 -3.93
C ASN A 495 -16.45 -20.35 -3.93
N ILE A 496 -16.13 -21.64 -3.87
CA ILE A 496 -14.78 -22.16 -4.11
C ILE A 496 -14.85 -22.99 -5.40
N GLY A 497 -14.11 -22.57 -6.42
CA GLY A 497 -14.25 -23.13 -7.77
C GLY A 497 -15.71 -23.09 -8.24
N ASN A 498 -16.25 -24.25 -8.59
CA ASN A 498 -17.62 -24.42 -9.10
C ASN A 498 -18.64 -24.90 -8.05
N LYS A 499 -18.31 -24.78 -6.76
CA LYS A 499 -19.19 -25.13 -5.64
C LYS A 499 -19.58 -23.89 -4.84
N GLY A 500 -20.86 -23.80 -4.47
CA GLY A 500 -21.37 -22.73 -3.62
C GLY A 500 -21.32 -23.14 -2.15
N TYR A 501 -21.08 -22.20 -1.24
CA TYR A 501 -21.03 -22.48 0.19
C TYR A 501 -21.93 -21.50 0.95
N VAL A 502 -22.66 -22.02 1.93
CA VAL A 502 -23.47 -21.23 2.87
C VAL A 502 -23.08 -21.59 4.29
N ALA A 503 -22.74 -20.58 5.08
CA ALA A 503 -22.28 -20.76 6.45
C ALA A 503 -22.88 -19.71 7.39
N THR A 504 -22.88 -20.02 8.69
CA THR A 504 -23.26 -19.07 9.75
C THR A 504 -24.70 -18.55 9.63
N GLY A 505 -25.00 -17.36 10.17
CA GLY A 505 -26.30 -16.70 10.11
C GLY A 505 -27.12 -16.89 11.38
N ARG A 506 -28.34 -16.35 11.36
CA ARG A 506 -29.21 -16.32 12.54
C ARG A 506 -30.68 -16.58 12.19
N ALA A 507 -31.35 -17.28 13.10
CA ALA A 507 -32.80 -17.41 13.15
C ALA A 507 -33.28 -17.15 14.58
N GLY A 508 -34.07 -16.09 14.79
CA GLY A 508 -34.57 -15.72 16.11
C GLY A 508 -33.43 -15.33 17.06
N THR A 509 -33.16 -16.14 18.08
CA THR A 509 -32.02 -15.97 19.01
C THR A 509 -30.88 -16.95 18.74
N THR A 510 -31.06 -17.89 17.82
CA THR A 510 -30.07 -18.92 17.49
C THR A 510 -29.12 -18.41 16.43
N ASN A 511 -27.82 -18.41 16.74
CA ASN A 511 -26.75 -18.18 15.77
C ASN A 511 -26.16 -19.53 15.35
N TYR A 512 -25.83 -19.66 14.07
CA TYR A 512 -25.32 -20.91 13.51
C TYR A 512 -23.83 -20.84 13.18
N ASN A 513 -23.17 -22.00 13.13
CA ASN A 513 -21.77 -22.21 12.77
C ASN A 513 -21.58 -23.36 11.75
N ASP A 514 -22.67 -23.93 11.23
CA ASP A 514 -22.65 -24.96 10.19
C ASP A 514 -22.17 -24.39 8.85
N LEU A 515 -21.68 -25.28 7.99
CA LEU A 515 -21.25 -25.02 6.62
C LEU A 515 -21.91 -26.05 5.69
N TRP A 516 -22.46 -25.57 4.59
CA TRP A 516 -23.09 -26.41 3.56
C TRP A 516 -22.51 -26.08 2.19
N GLU A 517 -22.15 -27.12 1.45
CA GLU A 517 -21.70 -27.06 0.06
C GLU A 517 -22.85 -27.39 -0.88
N TYR A 518 -23.02 -26.61 -1.94
CA TYR A 518 -23.97 -26.81 -3.02
C TYR A 518 -23.25 -27.14 -4.32
N ASP A 519 -23.71 -28.21 -4.97
CA ASP A 519 -23.27 -28.63 -6.28
C ASP A 519 -24.32 -28.31 -7.35
N PRO A 520 -24.05 -27.37 -8.27
CA PRO A 520 -25.01 -27.00 -9.32
C PRO A 520 -25.22 -28.08 -10.38
N ILE A 521 -24.33 -29.08 -10.47
CA ILE A 521 -24.44 -30.17 -11.46
C ILE A 521 -25.43 -31.23 -11.00
N SER A 522 -25.32 -31.66 -9.74
CA SER A 522 -26.25 -32.63 -9.15
C SER A 522 -27.51 -31.99 -8.54
N ASP A 523 -27.56 -30.66 -8.46
CA ASP A 523 -28.61 -29.89 -7.75
C ASP A 523 -28.76 -30.40 -6.31
N GLY A 524 -27.63 -30.61 -5.64
CA GLY A 524 -27.54 -31.28 -4.34
C GLY A 524 -26.70 -30.51 -3.33
N TRP A 525 -27.03 -30.69 -2.05
CA TRP A 525 -26.31 -30.10 -0.92
C TRP A 525 -25.61 -31.16 -0.09
N THR A 526 -24.41 -30.84 0.38
CA THR A 526 -23.62 -31.67 1.30
C THR A 526 -23.23 -30.84 2.53
N GLN A 527 -23.47 -31.35 3.74
CA GLN A 527 -23.00 -30.70 4.95
C GLN A 527 -21.49 -30.93 5.10
N LYS A 528 -20.74 -29.86 5.37
CA LYS A 528 -19.31 -29.88 5.64
C LYS A 528 -19.07 -29.69 7.15
N SER A 529 -17.82 -29.83 7.59
CA SER A 529 -17.44 -29.58 8.98
C SER A 529 -17.89 -28.19 9.42
N SER A 530 -18.59 -28.12 10.57
CA SER A 530 -18.96 -26.85 11.18
C SER A 530 -17.73 -26.07 11.64
N MET A 531 -17.81 -24.74 11.60
CA MET A 531 -16.75 -23.88 12.09
C MET A 531 -16.58 -24.09 13.61
N PRO A 532 -15.35 -24.29 14.12
CA PRO A 532 -15.09 -24.69 15.52
C PRO A 532 -15.19 -23.52 16.51
N VAL A 533 -16.26 -22.73 16.39
CA VAL A 533 -16.57 -21.56 17.21
C VAL A 533 -18.06 -21.47 17.50
N ILE A 534 -18.43 -20.58 18.43
CA ILE A 534 -19.82 -20.20 18.66
C ILE A 534 -20.40 -19.57 17.38
N GLY A 535 -21.64 -19.94 17.05
CA GLY A 535 -22.35 -19.42 15.89
C GLY A 535 -22.43 -17.88 15.86
N ARG A 536 -22.42 -17.33 14.64
CA ARG A 536 -22.38 -15.89 14.41
C ARG A 536 -23.26 -15.46 13.23
N TYR A 537 -23.50 -14.16 13.11
CA TYR A 537 -24.25 -13.54 12.01
C TYR A 537 -23.65 -12.19 11.63
N ARG A 538 -24.01 -11.67 10.45
CA ARG A 538 -23.48 -10.39 9.89
C ARG A 538 -21.95 -10.40 9.71
N ALA A 539 -21.38 -11.60 9.59
CA ALA A 539 -20.01 -11.83 9.19
C ALA A 539 -19.87 -11.59 7.68
N VAL A 540 -18.64 -11.58 7.19
CA VAL A 540 -18.33 -11.57 5.76
C VAL A 540 -17.61 -12.85 5.39
N GLY A 541 -17.75 -13.27 4.13
CA GLY A 541 -16.92 -14.35 3.60
C GLY A 541 -16.53 -14.10 2.16
N PHE A 542 -15.41 -14.70 1.80
CA PHE A 542 -14.78 -14.58 0.50
C PHE A 542 -13.95 -15.84 0.24
N ALA A 543 -13.54 -16.08 -1.01
CA ALA A 543 -12.69 -17.21 -1.36
C ALA A 543 -11.40 -16.71 -2.01
N VAL A 544 -10.27 -17.29 -1.64
CA VAL A 544 -8.98 -16.99 -2.25
C VAL A 544 -8.33 -18.32 -2.63
N GLY A 545 -7.89 -18.43 -3.89
CA GLY A 545 -7.40 -19.69 -4.42
C GLY A 545 -8.44 -20.82 -4.28
N ALA A 546 -8.04 -21.91 -3.63
CA ALA A 546 -8.89 -23.08 -3.38
C ALA A 546 -9.48 -23.14 -1.96
N LYS A 547 -9.44 -22.03 -1.21
CA LYS A 547 -9.89 -21.96 0.19
C LYS A 547 -11.00 -20.92 0.38
N GLY A 548 -11.86 -21.17 1.36
CA GLY A 548 -12.91 -20.24 1.80
C GLY A 548 -12.50 -19.53 3.07
N TYR A 549 -12.98 -18.30 3.27
CA TYR A 549 -12.66 -17.50 4.45
C TYR A 549 -13.91 -16.88 5.04
N ILE A 550 -14.00 -16.85 6.37
CA ILE A 550 -15.05 -16.15 7.12
C ILE A 550 -14.40 -15.21 8.12
N ALA A 551 -14.78 -13.94 8.09
CA ALA A 551 -14.25 -12.91 8.98
C ALA A 551 -15.36 -12.14 9.70
N CYS A 552 -15.01 -11.60 10.87
CA CYS A 552 -15.85 -10.67 11.62
C CYS A 552 -17.22 -11.26 12.04
N GLY A 553 -18.21 -10.40 12.30
CA GLY A 553 -19.57 -10.80 12.68
C GLY A 553 -19.86 -10.63 14.16
N ASN A 554 -21.01 -11.14 14.61
CA ASN A 554 -21.44 -11.05 16.00
C ASN A 554 -21.89 -12.40 16.56
N ASN A 555 -21.39 -12.76 17.75
CA ASN A 555 -21.74 -13.98 18.49
C ASN A 555 -22.26 -13.67 19.93
N GLY A 556 -22.72 -12.44 20.17
CA GLY A 556 -22.89 -11.85 21.50
C GLY A 556 -21.93 -10.69 21.74
N ALA A 557 -20.77 -10.69 21.07
CA ALA A 557 -19.90 -9.54 20.89
C ALA A 557 -19.53 -9.40 19.40
N ASN A 558 -19.11 -8.21 18.97
CA ASN A 558 -18.56 -8.02 17.63
C ASN A 558 -17.17 -8.66 17.56
N LEU A 559 -16.80 -9.18 16.39
CA LEU A 559 -15.57 -9.95 16.17
C LEU A 559 -14.72 -9.33 15.06
N ASN A 560 -13.42 -9.64 15.06
CA ASN A 560 -12.45 -9.30 14.00
C ASN A 560 -11.60 -10.51 13.60
N ASP A 561 -11.93 -11.71 14.05
CA ASP A 561 -11.21 -12.94 13.72
C ASP A 561 -11.41 -13.33 12.25
N LEU A 562 -10.50 -14.16 11.74
CA LEU A 562 -10.51 -14.73 10.41
C LEU A 562 -10.35 -16.26 10.51
N TRP A 563 -11.21 -16.99 9.82
CA TRP A 563 -11.18 -18.45 9.73
C TRP A 563 -11.11 -18.90 8.28
N GLU A 564 -10.15 -19.77 7.99
CA GLU A 564 -9.97 -20.43 6.69
C GLU A 564 -10.62 -21.81 6.71
N PHE A 565 -11.34 -22.14 5.65
CA PHE A 565 -11.89 -23.45 5.37
C PHE A 565 -11.16 -24.11 4.20
N ASP A 566 -10.70 -25.33 4.43
CA ASP A 566 -10.16 -26.21 3.40
C ASP A 566 -11.22 -27.23 2.95
N PRO A 567 -11.77 -27.13 1.72
CA PRO A 567 -12.78 -28.07 1.24
C PRO A 567 -12.24 -29.49 1.01
N VAL A 568 -10.93 -29.66 0.77
CA VAL A 568 -10.29 -30.95 0.52
C VAL A 568 -10.13 -31.72 1.83
N LEU A 569 -9.61 -31.05 2.86
CA LEU A 569 -9.42 -31.62 4.18
C LEU A 569 -10.69 -31.62 5.02
N ASP A 570 -11.67 -30.79 4.65
CA ASP A 570 -12.88 -30.53 5.44
C ASP A 570 -12.58 -30.02 6.85
N THR A 571 -11.62 -29.10 6.94
CA THR A 571 -11.11 -28.57 8.22
C THR A 571 -11.08 -27.05 8.22
N TRP A 572 -11.17 -26.49 9.43
CA TRP A 572 -11.07 -25.05 9.68
C TRP A 572 -9.77 -24.71 10.40
N THR A 573 -9.11 -23.64 9.95
CA THR A 573 -7.89 -23.10 10.56
C THR A 573 -8.09 -21.62 10.88
N GLN A 574 -7.81 -21.20 12.11
CA GLN A 574 -7.83 -19.79 12.46
C GLN A 574 -6.61 -19.08 11.87
N ARG A 575 -6.83 -17.96 11.17
CA ARG A 575 -5.80 -17.13 10.58
C ARG A 575 -5.65 -15.81 11.34
N SER A 576 -4.67 -14.99 10.95
CA SER A 576 -4.46 -13.66 11.52
C SER A 576 -5.74 -12.83 11.48
N SER A 577 -6.17 -12.34 12.64
CA SER A 577 -7.34 -11.46 12.76
C SER A 577 -7.15 -10.15 12.00
N LEU A 578 -8.26 -9.55 11.57
CA LEU A 578 -8.28 -8.22 10.98
C LEU A 578 -7.75 -7.17 11.98
N PRO A 579 -6.71 -6.37 11.63
CA PRO A 579 -6.10 -5.40 12.56
C PRO A 579 -7.01 -4.23 12.94
N ALA A 580 -8.06 -3.98 12.18
CA ALA A 580 -8.90 -2.77 12.26
C ALA A 580 -10.10 -2.88 13.21
N GLY A 581 -9.93 -3.63 14.29
CA GLY A 581 -10.95 -3.82 15.31
C GLY A 581 -12.17 -4.60 14.84
N VAL A 582 -13.09 -4.81 15.79
CA VAL A 582 -14.29 -5.64 15.62
C VAL A 582 -15.34 -4.97 14.74
N ARG A 583 -16.02 -5.73 13.88
CA ARG A 583 -17.06 -5.17 12.99
C ARG A 583 -18.15 -6.15 12.59
N VAL A 584 -19.29 -5.59 12.19
CA VAL A 584 -20.40 -6.29 11.51
C VAL A 584 -20.80 -5.49 10.25
N PHE A 585 -21.61 -6.08 9.38
CA PHE A 585 -22.20 -5.38 8.23
C PHE A 585 -21.20 -4.77 7.24
N ALA A 586 -19.97 -5.27 7.24
CA ALA A 586 -19.00 -5.02 6.19
C ALA A 586 -19.45 -5.74 4.90
N ALA A 587 -18.83 -5.37 3.77
CA ALA A 587 -18.87 -6.19 2.57
C ALA A 587 -17.50 -6.82 2.32
N ALA A 588 -17.49 -7.89 1.55
CA ALA A 588 -16.27 -8.52 1.09
C ALA A 588 -16.37 -8.96 -0.36
N PHE A 589 -15.22 -9.05 -1.02
CA PHE A 589 -15.07 -9.58 -2.36
C PHE A 589 -13.63 -10.09 -2.55
N SER A 590 -13.42 -10.89 -3.59
CA SER A 590 -12.09 -11.40 -3.94
C SER A 590 -11.63 -10.82 -5.28
N ILE A 591 -10.35 -10.45 -5.36
CA ILE A 591 -9.72 -10.08 -6.62
C ILE A 591 -8.36 -10.76 -6.70
N GLY A 592 -8.16 -11.56 -7.75
CA GLY A 592 -6.92 -12.33 -7.92
C GLY A 592 -6.63 -13.19 -6.69
N PRO A 593 -5.41 -13.14 -6.14
CA PRO A 593 -5.01 -13.93 -4.96
C PRO A 593 -5.34 -13.23 -3.64
N HIS A 594 -6.29 -12.29 -3.61
CA HIS A 594 -6.58 -11.49 -2.42
C HIS A 594 -8.07 -11.44 -2.07
N GLY A 595 -8.35 -11.43 -0.77
CA GLY A 595 -9.67 -11.10 -0.22
C GLY A 595 -9.70 -9.66 0.27
N TYR A 596 -10.83 -8.98 0.15
CA TYR A 596 -11.01 -7.60 0.60
C TYR A 596 -12.18 -7.50 1.57
N VAL A 597 -12.01 -6.75 2.65
CA VAL A 597 -13.07 -6.38 3.61
C VAL A 597 -13.22 -4.87 3.59
N VAL A 598 -14.44 -4.39 3.37
CA VAL A 598 -14.74 -2.96 3.19
C VAL A 598 -15.81 -2.50 4.17
N GLY A 599 -15.51 -1.41 4.89
CA GLY A 599 -16.43 -0.71 5.77
C GLY A 599 -17.04 -1.57 6.89
N GLY A 600 -18.33 -1.35 7.16
CA GLY A 600 -19.07 -1.98 8.26
C GLY A 600 -19.21 -1.08 9.49
N ILE A 601 -19.56 -1.66 10.63
CA ILE A 601 -19.71 -0.93 11.91
C ILE A 601 -19.01 -1.67 13.06
N GLY A 602 -18.13 -0.95 13.77
CA GLY A 602 -17.42 -1.42 14.97
C GLY A 602 -17.71 -0.60 16.24
N GLY A 603 -18.56 0.41 16.10
CA GLY A 603 -18.89 1.44 17.10
C GLY A 603 -19.22 2.77 16.41
N GLN A 604 -18.50 3.04 15.32
CA GLN A 604 -18.82 4.02 14.29
C GLN A 604 -18.90 3.30 12.95
N VAL A 605 -19.56 3.91 11.96
CA VAL A 605 -19.55 3.40 10.59
C VAL A 605 -18.16 3.62 9.99
N LEU A 606 -17.62 2.59 9.36
CA LEU A 606 -16.26 2.53 8.85
C LEU A 606 -16.23 2.68 7.32
N GLY A 607 -15.17 3.30 6.82
CA GLY A 607 -14.87 3.43 5.39
C GLY A 607 -13.60 2.68 4.98
N ASP A 608 -12.93 2.00 5.91
CA ASP A 608 -11.64 1.38 5.65
C ASP A 608 -11.73 0.16 4.75
N VAL A 609 -10.63 -0.08 4.03
CA VAL A 609 -10.48 -1.22 3.11
C VAL A 609 -9.27 -2.02 3.54
N TRP A 610 -9.47 -3.32 3.72
CA TRP A 610 -8.41 -4.23 4.13
C TRP A 610 -8.28 -5.37 3.16
N ARG A 611 -7.08 -5.53 2.61
CA ARG A 611 -6.69 -6.64 1.75
C ARG A 611 -6.05 -7.73 2.58
N TYR A 612 -6.58 -8.94 2.51
CA TYR A 612 -5.99 -10.15 3.04
C TYR A 612 -5.26 -10.90 1.92
N THR A 613 -4.00 -11.25 2.19
CA THR A 613 -3.20 -12.13 1.35
C THR A 613 -2.88 -13.39 2.15
N PRO A 614 -3.50 -14.54 1.83
CA PRO A 614 -3.16 -15.78 2.49
C PRO A 614 -1.76 -16.21 2.08
N ILE A 615 -1.05 -16.83 3.02
CA ILE A 615 0.04 -17.73 2.69
C ILE A 615 -0.62 -19.09 2.47
N ASP A 616 -0.58 -19.58 1.25
CA ASP A 616 -0.91 -20.99 0.95
C ASP A 616 0.36 -21.74 0.55
N PRO A 617 1.12 -22.30 1.53
CA PRO A 617 2.27 -23.13 1.23
C PRO A 617 1.90 -24.43 0.49
N ALA A 618 0.62 -24.83 0.49
CA ALA A 618 0.14 -26.07 -0.12
C ALA A 618 -0.31 -25.89 -1.58
N ALA A 619 -0.45 -24.65 -2.06
CA ALA A 619 -0.78 -24.33 -3.44
C ALA A 619 0.38 -23.73 -4.25
N GLN A 620 1.54 -23.51 -3.64
CA GLN A 620 2.72 -22.93 -4.30
C GLN A 620 3.50 -23.96 -5.11
N VAL A 621 4.19 -23.50 -6.15
CA VAL A 621 5.05 -24.33 -7.01
C VAL A 621 6.42 -24.49 -6.34
N LEU A 622 6.79 -25.74 -6.06
CA LEU A 622 8.08 -26.09 -5.44
C LEU A 622 9.05 -26.63 -6.49
N LEU A 623 10.25 -26.05 -6.57
CA LEU A 623 11.26 -26.40 -7.57
C LEU A 623 12.65 -26.64 -6.95
N ASN A 624 13.36 -27.61 -7.52
CA ASN A 624 14.80 -27.79 -7.35
C ASN A 624 15.46 -27.56 -8.71
N ILE A 625 16.20 -26.46 -8.86
CA ILE A 625 16.84 -26.13 -10.14
C ILE A 625 18.35 -26.19 -9.99
N ARG A 626 19.01 -26.82 -10.95
CA ARG A 626 20.47 -26.78 -11.11
C ARG A 626 20.85 -26.07 -12.42
N VAL A 627 21.76 -25.10 -12.33
CA VAL A 627 22.23 -24.29 -13.46
C VAL A 627 23.65 -23.79 -13.18
N PHE A 628 24.50 -23.71 -14.22
CA PHE A 628 25.83 -23.11 -14.12
C PHE A 628 25.96 -21.90 -15.04
N LEU A 629 26.72 -20.90 -14.60
CA LEU A 629 27.04 -19.69 -15.35
C LEU A 629 28.44 -19.84 -15.96
N GLY A 630 28.60 -19.64 -17.27
CA GLY A 630 29.86 -19.91 -17.97
C GLY A 630 31.04 -19.07 -17.51
N GLY A 631 30.83 -17.79 -17.19
CA GLY A 631 31.87 -16.87 -16.72
C GLY A 631 32.61 -17.35 -15.46
N PRO A 632 31.90 -17.56 -14.33
CA PRO A 632 32.51 -18.05 -13.11
C PRO A 632 32.79 -19.57 -13.10
N TYR A 633 32.39 -20.34 -14.12
CA TYR A 633 32.51 -21.80 -14.10
C TYR A 633 33.97 -22.27 -14.24
N ILE A 634 34.40 -23.12 -13.30
CA ILE A 634 35.76 -23.67 -13.24
C ILE A 634 35.70 -25.17 -13.47
N ASN A 635 36.09 -25.60 -14.68
CA ASN A 635 36.02 -26.99 -15.12
C ASN A 635 36.73 -27.98 -14.18
N ALA A 636 37.90 -27.61 -13.64
CA ALA A 636 38.67 -28.48 -12.74
C ALA A 636 37.95 -28.76 -11.40
N GLN A 637 37.02 -27.89 -11.02
CA GLN A 637 36.27 -27.96 -9.76
C GLN A 637 34.84 -28.49 -9.98
N GLN A 638 34.41 -28.62 -11.24
CA GLN A 638 33.02 -28.87 -11.61
C GLN A 638 32.03 -27.96 -10.86
N GLY A 639 32.41 -26.68 -10.70
CA GLY A 639 31.66 -25.70 -9.93
C GLY A 639 32.06 -24.27 -10.29
N MET A 640 31.37 -23.29 -9.72
CA MET A 640 31.60 -21.87 -9.97
C MET A 640 32.52 -21.22 -8.93
N SER A 641 33.15 -20.12 -9.32
CA SER A 641 33.80 -19.17 -8.41
C SER A 641 32.77 -18.43 -7.55
N ASP A 642 33.05 -18.27 -6.26
CA ASP A 642 32.27 -17.44 -5.32
C ASP A 642 32.99 -16.12 -4.98
N ALA A 643 33.78 -15.59 -5.92
CA ALA A 643 34.62 -14.41 -5.71
C ALA A 643 33.83 -13.19 -5.20
N LEU A 644 32.65 -12.91 -5.77
CA LEU A 644 31.77 -11.83 -5.30
C LEU A 644 31.39 -11.97 -3.83
N ARG A 645 31.08 -13.17 -3.37
CA ARG A 645 30.76 -13.47 -1.97
C ARG A 645 31.98 -13.25 -1.09
N THR A 646 33.15 -13.76 -1.49
CA THR A 646 34.39 -13.58 -0.73
C THR A 646 34.82 -12.11 -0.61
N SER A 647 34.47 -11.30 -1.61
CA SER A 647 34.71 -9.86 -1.63
C SER A 647 33.60 -9.04 -0.96
N GLY A 648 32.54 -9.68 -0.45
CA GLY A 648 31.41 -9.00 0.19
C GLY A 648 30.59 -8.11 -0.74
N LEU A 649 30.59 -8.41 -2.05
CA LEU A 649 29.98 -7.57 -3.09
C LEU A 649 28.55 -7.95 -3.44
N ILE A 650 28.08 -9.14 -3.05
CA ILE A 650 26.69 -9.56 -3.31
C ILE A 650 25.74 -8.68 -2.46
N PRO A 651 24.80 -7.94 -3.09
CA PRO A 651 23.88 -7.07 -2.36
C PRO A 651 22.91 -7.89 -1.51
N LEU A 652 22.49 -7.33 -0.38
CA LEU A 652 21.47 -7.96 0.48
C LEU A 652 20.06 -7.88 -0.12
N GLN A 653 19.83 -6.98 -1.06
CA GLN A 653 18.58 -6.89 -1.81
C GLN A 653 18.82 -7.37 -3.23
N GLU A 654 17.86 -8.10 -3.78
CA GLU A 654 17.92 -8.58 -5.16
C GLU A 654 18.08 -7.42 -6.16
N PRO A 655 18.89 -7.57 -7.23
CA PRO A 655 19.22 -6.46 -8.11
C PRO A 655 18.21 -6.23 -9.24
N TYR A 656 17.31 -7.18 -9.53
CA TYR A 656 16.46 -7.16 -10.73
C TYR A 656 15.42 -6.05 -10.69
N SER A 657 14.84 -5.73 -9.52
CA SER A 657 13.96 -4.55 -9.38
C SER A 657 14.68 -3.25 -9.75
N SER A 658 15.95 -3.09 -9.34
CA SER A 658 16.75 -1.89 -9.65
C SER A 658 17.16 -1.81 -11.11
N LEU A 659 17.26 -2.96 -11.78
CA LEU A 659 17.50 -3.08 -13.22
C LEU A 659 16.22 -2.85 -14.06
N GLY A 660 15.08 -2.58 -13.41
CA GLY A 660 13.80 -2.33 -14.08
C GLY A 660 13.09 -3.60 -14.57
N TYR A 661 13.42 -4.77 -14.04
CA TYR A 661 12.73 -6.01 -14.39
C TYR A 661 11.30 -6.02 -13.81
N PRO A 662 10.26 -6.27 -14.63
CA PRO A 662 8.86 -6.31 -14.16
C PRO A 662 8.54 -7.67 -13.53
N HIS A 663 8.54 -7.74 -12.19
CA HIS A 663 8.18 -8.95 -11.46
C HIS A 663 6.67 -9.29 -11.57
N ALA A 664 6.35 -10.58 -11.50
CA ALA A 664 4.99 -11.10 -11.38
C ALA A 664 4.89 -11.96 -10.12
N LEU A 665 3.95 -11.65 -9.22
CA LEU A 665 3.69 -12.41 -7.98
C LEU A 665 4.92 -12.67 -7.05
N GLY A 666 6.05 -11.98 -7.26
CA GLY A 666 7.26 -12.00 -6.44
C GLY A 666 8.06 -10.70 -6.61
N GLY A 667 9.38 -10.72 -6.39
CA GLY A 667 10.24 -9.54 -6.46
C GLY A 667 10.47 -8.86 -5.12
N GLY A 668 11.57 -8.12 -5.01
CA GLY A 668 11.98 -7.42 -3.78
C GLY A 668 12.54 -8.34 -2.70
N GLU A 669 12.95 -9.56 -3.04
CA GLU A 669 13.58 -10.51 -2.13
C GLU A 669 14.84 -9.92 -1.49
N THR A 670 15.03 -10.23 -0.20
CA THR A 670 16.21 -9.83 0.56
C THR A 670 16.85 -11.05 1.20
N THR A 671 18.18 -11.03 1.29
CA THR A 671 19.00 -12.01 1.99
C THR A 671 19.70 -11.35 3.18
N THR A 672 20.44 -12.15 3.94
CA THR A 672 21.21 -11.70 5.09
C THR A 672 22.69 -12.01 4.89
N ALA A 673 23.55 -11.27 5.56
CA ALA A 673 24.99 -11.58 5.58
C ALA A 673 25.26 -13.02 6.07
N THR A 674 24.43 -13.54 6.99
CA THR A 674 24.51 -14.92 7.48
C THR A 674 24.23 -15.92 6.38
N ALA A 675 23.17 -15.73 5.59
CA ALA A 675 22.85 -16.59 4.45
C ALA A 675 23.96 -16.56 3.39
N LEU A 676 24.61 -15.41 3.19
CA LEU A 676 25.75 -15.26 2.29
C LEU A 676 27.08 -15.83 2.81
N ASN A 677 27.18 -16.21 4.09
CA ASN A 677 28.42 -16.73 4.68
C ASN A 677 28.60 -18.25 4.54
N LEU A 678 27.73 -18.92 3.78
CA LEU A 678 27.91 -20.34 3.44
C LEU A 678 29.21 -20.58 2.65
N ALA A 679 29.83 -21.74 2.86
CA ALA A 679 31.11 -22.13 2.29
C ALA A 679 31.04 -23.49 1.59
N GLY A 680 32.09 -23.84 0.83
CA GLY A 680 32.15 -25.10 0.09
C GLY A 680 31.20 -25.09 -1.11
N ASN A 681 30.60 -26.24 -1.42
CA ASN A 681 29.68 -26.39 -2.57
C ASN A 681 28.46 -25.47 -2.48
N ASN A 682 28.03 -25.14 -1.26
CA ASN A 682 26.85 -24.30 -1.00
C ASN A 682 27.20 -22.81 -0.86
N ALA A 683 28.45 -22.41 -1.17
CA ALA A 683 28.81 -21.00 -1.18
C ALA A 683 28.03 -20.27 -2.28
N ASN A 684 27.42 -19.13 -1.94
CA ASN A 684 26.64 -18.35 -2.90
C ASN A 684 27.55 -17.67 -3.92
N VAL A 685 27.19 -17.77 -5.18
CA VAL A 685 27.87 -17.17 -6.34
C VAL A 685 27.25 -15.81 -6.64
N ASP A 686 25.93 -15.76 -6.79
CA ASP A 686 25.19 -14.54 -7.14
C ASP A 686 23.67 -14.69 -6.98
N TRP A 687 22.93 -13.61 -7.20
CA TRP A 687 21.48 -13.60 -7.41
C TRP A 687 21.10 -14.08 -8.82
N VAL A 688 20.06 -14.90 -8.90
CA VAL A 688 19.45 -15.43 -10.14
C VAL A 688 17.94 -15.18 -10.09
N LEU A 689 17.31 -15.03 -11.26
CA LEU A 689 15.87 -14.85 -11.39
C LEU A 689 15.23 -16.08 -12.03
N VAL A 690 14.23 -16.66 -11.38
CA VAL A 690 13.45 -17.78 -11.89
C VAL A 690 12.06 -17.31 -12.27
N GLU A 691 11.56 -17.76 -13.42
CA GLU A 691 10.25 -17.38 -13.96
C GLU A 691 9.40 -18.63 -14.22
N LEU A 692 8.11 -18.56 -13.86
CA LEU A 692 7.07 -19.43 -14.39
C LEU A 692 6.35 -18.69 -15.52
N ARG A 693 6.34 -19.29 -16.70
CA ARG A 693 5.72 -18.73 -17.91
C ARG A 693 4.50 -19.54 -18.32
N HIS A 694 3.52 -18.87 -18.91
CA HIS A 694 2.23 -19.46 -19.25
C HIS A 694 2.36 -20.58 -20.30
N ALA A 695 1.64 -21.69 -20.11
CA ALA A 695 1.81 -22.90 -20.94
C ALA A 695 1.47 -22.73 -22.42
N THR A 696 0.57 -21.81 -22.77
CA THR A 696 0.15 -21.58 -24.17
C THR A 696 0.69 -20.28 -24.76
N ASP A 697 1.20 -19.38 -23.93
CA ASP A 697 1.80 -18.11 -24.37
C ASP A 697 3.04 -17.85 -23.51
N PRO A 698 4.20 -18.39 -23.92
CA PRO A 698 5.39 -18.37 -23.09
C PRO A 698 6.04 -16.97 -22.99
N SER A 699 5.48 -15.95 -23.66
CA SER A 699 5.89 -14.55 -23.45
C SER A 699 5.35 -13.97 -22.14
N VAL A 700 4.29 -14.56 -21.57
CA VAL A 700 3.65 -14.10 -20.34
C VAL A 700 4.29 -14.76 -19.12
N VAL A 701 4.91 -13.95 -18.26
CA VAL A 701 5.41 -14.37 -16.95
C VAL A 701 4.24 -14.38 -15.95
N VAL A 702 3.98 -15.55 -15.37
CA VAL A 702 2.91 -15.80 -14.38
C VAL A 702 3.41 -15.56 -12.97
N ALA A 703 4.63 -16.00 -12.67
CA ALA A 703 5.29 -15.72 -11.40
C ALA A 703 6.81 -15.60 -11.61
N SER A 704 7.48 -14.83 -10.76
CA SER A 704 8.93 -14.66 -10.75
C SER A 704 9.47 -14.70 -9.34
N LEU A 705 10.69 -15.19 -9.16
CA LEU A 705 11.38 -15.31 -7.87
C LEU A 705 12.86 -14.98 -8.03
N SER A 706 13.37 -14.00 -7.28
CA SER A 706 14.81 -13.77 -7.16
C SER A 706 15.38 -14.69 -6.07
N CYS A 707 16.39 -15.48 -6.40
CA CYS A 707 16.96 -16.54 -5.57
C CYS A 707 18.49 -16.54 -5.61
N LEU A 708 19.14 -17.31 -4.74
CA LEU A 708 20.59 -17.41 -4.68
C LEU A 708 21.09 -18.63 -5.45
N LEU A 709 22.14 -18.45 -6.23
CA LEU A 709 22.87 -19.51 -6.93
C LEU A 709 24.07 -19.95 -6.12
N GLN A 710 24.27 -21.26 -5.97
CA GLN A 710 25.41 -21.85 -5.24
C GLN A 710 26.50 -22.37 -6.18
N ARG A 711 27.71 -22.58 -5.65
CA ARG A 711 28.90 -22.99 -6.44
C ARG A 711 28.69 -24.28 -7.20
N ASP A 712 27.91 -25.21 -6.67
CA ASP A 712 27.63 -26.48 -7.31
C ASP A 712 26.44 -26.44 -8.29
N GLY A 713 25.87 -25.26 -8.50
CA GLY A 713 24.81 -24.98 -9.46
C GLY A 713 23.40 -24.99 -8.89
N ASP A 714 23.21 -25.35 -7.62
CA ASP A 714 21.88 -25.39 -7.03
C ASP A 714 21.33 -23.97 -6.78
N LEU A 715 20.03 -23.81 -7.08
CA LEU A 715 19.28 -22.59 -6.76
C LEU A 715 18.51 -22.79 -5.46
N VAL A 716 18.65 -21.84 -4.54
CA VAL A 716 18.03 -21.85 -3.21
C VAL A 716 17.35 -20.50 -2.93
N MET A 717 16.38 -20.50 -2.03
CA MET A 717 15.72 -19.27 -1.58
C MET A 717 16.74 -18.27 -1.00
N ALA A 718 16.31 -17.03 -0.79
CA ALA A 718 17.15 -15.98 -0.23
C ALA A 718 17.68 -16.27 1.21
N ASP A 719 17.21 -17.34 1.86
CA ASP A 719 17.79 -17.86 3.11
C ASP A 719 19.09 -18.66 2.91
N GLY A 720 19.46 -18.94 1.66
CA GLY A 720 20.66 -19.66 1.27
C GLY A 720 20.56 -21.19 1.37
N THR A 721 19.40 -21.77 1.70
CA THR A 721 19.29 -23.23 1.92
C THR A 721 17.99 -23.87 1.47
N SER A 722 16.86 -23.16 1.50
CA SER A 722 15.56 -23.77 1.21
C SER A 722 15.35 -23.98 -0.30
N PRO A 723 14.62 -25.03 -0.71
CA PRO A 723 14.16 -25.20 -2.09
C PRO A 723 13.35 -24.00 -2.58
N LEU A 724 13.31 -23.80 -3.89
CA LEU A 724 12.58 -22.68 -4.48
C LEU A 724 11.08 -22.84 -4.31
N LEU A 725 10.44 -21.80 -3.77
CA LEU A 725 9.01 -21.75 -3.54
C LEU A 725 8.43 -20.54 -4.29
N LEU A 726 7.73 -20.79 -5.39
CA LEU A 726 7.17 -19.75 -6.25
C LEU A 726 5.69 -19.55 -5.95
N ASN A 727 5.28 -18.28 -5.91
CA ASN A 727 3.91 -17.85 -5.62
C ASN A 727 2.99 -18.02 -6.84
N ALA A 728 2.80 -19.25 -7.27
CA ALA A 728 1.89 -19.66 -8.33
C ALA A 728 1.12 -20.91 -7.93
N LEU A 729 -0.12 -21.02 -8.40
CA LEU A 729 -0.94 -22.22 -8.18
C LEU A 729 -0.36 -23.43 -8.93
N ALA A 730 -0.71 -24.64 -8.51
CA ALA A 730 -0.39 -25.85 -9.26
C ALA A 730 -0.96 -25.79 -10.70
N GLY A 731 -0.16 -26.16 -11.70
CA GLY A 731 -0.50 -25.99 -13.11
C GLY A 731 0.64 -26.37 -14.06
N GLN A 732 0.42 -26.15 -15.35
CA GLN A 732 1.41 -26.36 -16.40
C GLN A 732 2.19 -25.05 -16.64
N TYR A 733 3.52 -25.09 -16.53
CA TYR A 733 4.36 -23.90 -16.72
C TYR A 733 5.64 -24.21 -17.47
N TYR A 734 6.08 -23.28 -18.30
CA TYR A 734 7.49 -23.20 -18.68
C TYR A 734 8.28 -22.66 -17.50
N VAL A 735 9.48 -23.19 -17.26
CA VAL A 735 10.38 -22.69 -16.22
C VAL A 735 11.59 -22.06 -16.91
N ALA A 736 11.83 -20.78 -16.65
CA ALA A 736 12.99 -20.06 -17.17
C ALA A 736 13.90 -19.57 -16.04
N VAL A 737 15.19 -19.49 -16.34
CA VAL A 737 16.22 -18.97 -15.46
C VAL A 737 16.94 -17.84 -16.18
N ARG A 738 17.02 -16.68 -15.55
CA ARG A 738 17.70 -15.47 -16.02
C ARG A 738 18.75 -15.04 -15.03
N HIS A 739 19.77 -14.38 -15.55
CA HIS A 739 20.82 -13.77 -14.75
C HIS A 739 21.16 -12.40 -15.34
N ARG A 740 21.65 -11.48 -14.50
CA ARG A 740 21.90 -10.08 -14.85
C ARG A 740 22.90 -9.86 -15.99
N ASN A 741 23.75 -10.84 -16.30
CA ASN A 741 24.73 -10.73 -17.39
C ASN A 741 24.99 -12.02 -18.18
N HIS A 742 24.10 -13.01 -18.04
CA HIS A 742 24.11 -14.23 -18.84
C HIS A 742 22.79 -14.37 -19.61
N LEU A 743 22.87 -14.96 -20.80
CA LEU A 743 21.67 -15.28 -21.59
C LEU A 743 20.89 -16.40 -20.89
N GLY A 744 19.61 -16.12 -20.60
CA GLY A 744 18.75 -17.06 -19.89
C GLY A 744 18.38 -18.32 -20.68
N VAL A 745 17.89 -19.32 -19.95
CA VAL A 745 17.46 -20.63 -20.46
C VAL A 745 16.03 -20.93 -20.00
N MET A 746 15.29 -21.71 -20.78
CA MET A 746 13.94 -22.17 -20.44
C MET A 746 13.74 -23.62 -20.85
N THR A 747 12.85 -24.34 -20.17
CA THR A 747 12.43 -25.69 -20.56
C THR A 747 11.84 -25.70 -21.98
N ALA A 748 12.06 -26.78 -22.75
CA ALA A 748 11.52 -26.89 -24.12
C ALA A 748 9.98 -26.96 -24.17
N SER A 749 9.35 -27.47 -23.11
CA SER A 749 7.90 -27.65 -22.99
C SER A 749 7.43 -27.28 -21.58
N PRO A 750 6.12 -27.00 -21.39
CA PRO A 750 5.54 -26.81 -20.06
C PRO A 750 5.63 -28.09 -19.22
N LEU A 751 5.90 -27.94 -17.93
CA LEU A 751 5.95 -29.00 -16.93
C LEU A 751 4.74 -28.90 -15.98
N SER A 752 4.27 -30.03 -15.46
CA SER A 752 3.21 -30.08 -14.44
C SER A 752 3.84 -29.81 -13.08
N LEU A 753 3.54 -28.66 -12.49
CA LEU A 753 4.13 -28.20 -11.24
C LEU A 753 3.07 -28.01 -10.17
N GLY A 754 3.48 -28.09 -8.91
CA GLY A 754 2.63 -27.87 -7.73
C GLY A 754 3.47 -27.96 -6.46
N SER A 755 2.84 -28.36 -5.36
CA SER A 755 3.49 -28.41 -4.04
C SER A 755 4.46 -29.59 -3.84
N SER A 756 4.59 -30.49 -4.82
CA SER A 756 5.64 -31.51 -4.85
C SER A 756 6.89 -30.97 -5.56
N PRO A 757 8.09 -31.10 -4.98
CA PRO A 757 9.29 -30.54 -5.59
C PRO A 757 9.59 -31.21 -6.94
N ALA A 758 9.62 -30.40 -8.00
CA ALA A 758 10.06 -30.86 -9.33
C ALA A 758 11.52 -30.46 -9.57
N THR A 759 12.33 -31.39 -10.05
CA THR A 759 13.75 -31.17 -10.33
C THR A 759 13.98 -30.83 -11.80
N ILE A 760 14.73 -29.76 -12.06
CA ILE A 760 15.13 -29.32 -13.39
C ILE A 760 16.64 -29.08 -13.38
N ASP A 761 17.38 -29.79 -14.21
CA ASP A 761 18.83 -29.67 -14.28
C ASP A 761 19.27 -29.16 -15.65
N PHE A 762 19.51 -27.86 -15.78
CA PHE A 762 19.99 -27.24 -17.01
C PHE A 762 21.49 -27.48 -17.25
N SER A 763 22.21 -28.07 -16.30
CA SER A 763 23.62 -28.46 -16.47
C SER A 763 23.78 -29.77 -17.25
N ASN A 764 22.72 -30.57 -17.30
CA ASN A 764 22.73 -31.85 -18.00
C ASN A 764 22.54 -31.65 -19.52
N PRO A 765 23.47 -32.14 -20.37
CA PRO A 765 23.38 -32.02 -21.83
C PRO A 765 22.13 -32.60 -22.48
N VAL A 766 21.40 -33.50 -21.79
CA VAL A 766 20.17 -34.09 -22.34
C VAL A 766 18.89 -33.35 -21.95
N THR A 767 18.96 -32.35 -21.08
CA THR A 767 17.78 -31.58 -20.67
C THR A 767 17.24 -30.75 -21.85
N PRO A 768 16.00 -30.98 -22.32
CA PRO A 768 15.46 -30.24 -23.45
C PRO A 768 15.20 -28.77 -23.10
N THR A 769 15.76 -27.85 -23.89
CA THR A 769 15.60 -26.40 -23.72
C THR A 769 14.86 -25.76 -24.88
N PHE A 770 14.25 -24.60 -24.61
CA PHE A 770 13.59 -23.80 -25.62
C PHE A 770 14.62 -23.20 -26.61
N GLY A 771 14.25 -23.16 -27.89
CA GLY A 771 15.12 -22.65 -28.95
C GLY A 771 16.29 -23.58 -29.30
N SER A 772 17.38 -23.00 -29.79
CA SER A 772 18.58 -23.74 -30.18
C SER A 772 19.83 -23.09 -29.59
N ASN A 773 20.79 -23.89 -29.09
CA ASN A 773 22.01 -23.40 -28.44
C ASN A 773 21.75 -22.44 -27.26
N SER A 774 20.72 -22.71 -26.45
CA SER A 774 20.39 -21.92 -25.25
C SER A 774 21.49 -21.91 -24.20
N THR A 775 22.36 -22.93 -24.22
CA THR A 775 23.50 -23.13 -23.31
C THR A 775 24.72 -23.58 -24.11
N VAL A 776 25.91 -23.51 -23.50
CA VAL A 776 27.18 -23.97 -24.08
C VAL A 776 27.74 -25.15 -23.30
N ASN A 777 28.28 -26.13 -24.01
CA ASN A 777 28.90 -27.30 -23.41
C ASN A 777 30.37 -27.01 -23.07
N VAL A 778 30.73 -27.16 -21.80
CA VAL A 778 32.10 -27.11 -21.30
C VAL A 778 32.43 -28.48 -20.70
N ASN A 779 33.11 -29.33 -21.48
CA ASN A 779 33.55 -30.69 -21.11
C ASN A 779 32.48 -31.59 -20.48
N GLY A 780 31.26 -31.55 -20.99
CA GLY A 780 30.14 -32.40 -20.56
C GLY A 780 29.16 -31.71 -19.60
N THR A 781 29.44 -30.49 -19.16
CA THR A 781 28.52 -29.67 -18.38
C THR A 781 27.98 -28.52 -19.23
N MET A 782 26.66 -28.35 -19.24
CA MET A 782 26.04 -27.20 -19.90
C MET A 782 26.07 -25.99 -18.97
N VAL A 783 26.47 -24.84 -19.50
CA VAL A 783 26.51 -23.57 -18.77
C VAL A 783 25.79 -22.47 -19.57
N LEU A 784 25.28 -21.44 -18.89
CA LEU A 784 24.69 -20.27 -19.55
C LEU A 784 25.77 -19.45 -20.25
N TRP A 785 25.42 -18.86 -21.39
CA TRP A 785 26.31 -17.96 -22.12
C TRP A 785 26.51 -16.66 -21.33
N SER A 786 27.76 -16.29 -21.04
CA SER A 786 28.10 -15.02 -20.41
C SER A 786 28.24 -13.88 -21.43
N GLY A 787 28.07 -12.63 -20.99
CA GLY A 787 28.46 -11.45 -21.76
C GLY A 787 27.32 -10.49 -22.10
N ASP A 788 26.12 -10.70 -21.57
CA ASP A 788 24.99 -9.76 -21.72
C ASP A 788 25.15 -8.60 -20.72
N ALA A 789 26.22 -7.82 -20.88
CA ALA A 789 26.60 -6.74 -19.97
C ALA A 789 25.53 -5.64 -19.86
N THR A 790 24.64 -5.56 -20.84
CA THR A 790 23.56 -4.57 -20.93
C THR A 790 22.19 -5.10 -20.50
N PHE A 791 22.10 -6.38 -20.10
CA PHE A 791 20.87 -7.05 -19.69
C PHE A 791 19.73 -6.94 -20.72
N ASN A 792 20.07 -6.92 -22.00
CA ASN A 792 19.11 -6.70 -23.09
C ASN A 792 18.72 -8.00 -23.82
N SER A 793 19.14 -9.16 -23.29
CA SER A 793 18.94 -10.49 -23.88
C SER A 793 19.70 -10.73 -25.19
N GLN A 794 20.73 -9.93 -25.48
CA GLN A 794 21.58 -10.06 -26.65
C GLN A 794 23.04 -9.80 -26.29
N VAL A 795 23.94 -10.68 -26.76
CA VAL A 795 25.38 -10.44 -26.68
C VAL A 795 25.89 -9.97 -28.03
N LYS A 796 26.52 -8.80 -28.05
CA LYS A 796 27.08 -8.12 -29.22
C LYS A 796 28.45 -7.53 -28.92
N TYR A 797 29.34 -7.61 -29.90
CA TYR A 797 30.67 -7.01 -29.82
C TYR A 797 30.81 -5.71 -30.63
N THR A 798 29.96 -5.50 -31.65
CA THR A 798 29.95 -4.29 -32.49
C THR A 798 28.51 -3.85 -32.79
N GLY A 799 28.36 -2.62 -33.32
CA GLY A 799 27.04 -2.02 -33.62
C GLY A 799 26.46 -1.24 -32.43
N THR A 800 25.30 -0.62 -32.63
CA THR A 800 24.62 0.16 -31.59
C THR A 800 24.17 -0.74 -30.44
N GLY A 801 24.46 -0.33 -29.19
CA GLY A 801 24.09 -1.07 -27.99
C GLY A 801 24.86 -2.38 -27.81
N ASN A 802 26.16 -2.39 -28.14
CA ASN A 802 27.02 -3.56 -27.92
C ASN A 802 27.54 -3.61 -26.48
N ASP A 803 27.77 -4.82 -25.98
CA ASP A 803 28.16 -5.10 -24.59
C ASP A 803 29.61 -4.71 -24.30
N ARG A 804 30.48 -4.77 -25.33
CA ARG A 804 31.88 -4.35 -25.23
C ARG A 804 31.98 -2.88 -24.80
N ASP A 805 31.18 -2.01 -25.39
CA ASP A 805 31.22 -0.57 -25.10
C ASP A 805 30.71 -0.27 -23.69
N ALA A 806 29.80 -1.09 -23.15
CA ALA A 806 29.38 -0.99 -21.75
C ALA A 806 30.56 -1.25 -20.80
N VAL A 807 31.35 -2.30 -21.05
CA VAL A 807 32.60 -2.58 -20.30
C VAL A 807 33.57 -1.40 -20.39
N LEU A 808 33.79 -0.86 -21.59
CA LEU A 808 34.70 0.27 -21.80
C LEU A 808 34.22 1.53 -21.05
N LEU A 809 32.91 1.82 -21.10
CA LEU A 809 32.32 2.96 -20.43
C LEU A 809 32.46 2.84 -18.90
N ARG A 810 32.22 1.65 -18.34
CA ARG A 810 32.35 1.37 -16.90
C ARG A 810 33.74 1.71 -16.36
N ILE A 811 34.80 1.37 -17.11
CA ILE A 811 36.19 1.64 -16.69
C ILE A 811 36.68 3.07 -16.99
N GLY A 812 35.79 3.95 -17.49
CA GLY A 812 36.08 5.37 -17.71
C GLY A 812 36.20 5.78 -19.18
N GLY A 813 35.84 4.92 -20.14
CA GLY A 813 35.52 5.24 -21.54
C GLY A 813 36.68 5.66 -22.46
N THR A 814 37.85 6.01 -21.91
CA THR A 814 38.95 6.64 -22.68
C THR A 814 40.30 5.95 -22.51
N VAL A 815 40.51 5.24 -21.39
CA VAL A 815 41.76 4.52 -21.10
C VAL A 815 41.44 3.05 -20.80
N PRO A 816 41.75 2.10 -21.71
CA PRO A 816 41.32 0.70 -21.61
C PRO A 816 42.11 -0.14 -20.58
N THR A 817 42.95 0.50 -19.76
CA THR A 817 43.81 -0.14 -18.76
C THR A 817 43.31 0.03 -17.33
N ASN A 818 42.21 0.76 -17.12
CA ASN A 818 41.60 0.89 -15.80
C ASN A 818 40.85 -0.39 -15.41
N THR A 819 40.84 -0.67 -14.11
CA THR A 819 40.06 -1.75 -13.49
C THR A 819 39.11 -1.12 -12.48
N VAL A 820 37.84 -1.53 -12.50
CA VAL A 820 36.82 -1.04 -11.55
C VAL A 820 36.31 -2.23 -10.73
N SER A 821 36.38 -2.12 -9.40
CA SER A 821 35.84 -3.15 -8.51
C SER A 821 34.42 -2.84 -8.07
N GLY A 822 33.56 -3.85 -8.02
CA GLY A 822 32.21 -3.75 -7.49
C GLY A 822 31.24 -4.77 -8.08
N TYR A 823 29.96 -4.63 -7.75
CA TYR A 823 28.88 -5.48 -8.23
C TYR A 823 28.23 -4.86 -9.46
N TYR A 824 28.67 -5.27 -10.65
CA TYR A 824 28.29 -4.64 -11.92
C TYR A 824 27.77 -5.66 -12.93
N THR A 825 26.91 -5.23 -13.86
CA THR A 825 26.44 -6.10 -14.96
C THR A 825 27.56 -6.38 -15.96
N GLU A 826 28.53 -5.47 -16.07
CA GLU A 826 29.66 -5.59 -16.99
C GLU A 826 30.72 -6.62 -16.57
N ASP A 827 30.70 -7.10 -15.32
CA ASP A 827 31.59 -8.15 -14.78
C ASP A 827 31.12 -9.53 -15.26
N CYS A 828 31.60 -9.96 -16.43
CA CYS A 828 31.13 -11.14 -17.13
C CYS A 828 31.64 -12.46 -16.52
N ASN A 829 32.68 -12.41 -15.68
CA ASN A 829 33.24 -13.61 -15.02
C ASN A 829 32.85 -13.71 -13.53
N LEU A 830 32.21 -12.68 -12.96
CA LEU A 830 31.80 -12.57 -11.56
C LEU A 830 32.98 -12.65 -10.58
N ASP A 831 34.12 -12.03 -10.93
CA ASP A 831 35.28 -11.91 -10.05
C ASP A 831 35.29 -10.61 -9.21
N GLY A 832 34.33 -9.71 -9.45
CA GLY A 832 34.19 -8.41 -8.80
C GLY A 832 35.07 -7.32 -9.39
N LEU A 833 35.67 -7.55 -10.57
CA LEU A 833 36.55 -6.63 -11.29
C LEU A 833 36.12 -6.50 -12.76
N VAL A 834 35.71 -5.31 -13.16
CA VAL A 834 35.46 -5.00 -14.58
C VAL A 834 36.77 -4.56 -15.24
N MET A 835 37.19 -5.28 -16.29
CA MET A 835 38.44 -5.07 -17.02
C MET A 835 38.26 -5.15 -18.53
N TYR A 836 38.92 -4.24 -19.27
CA TYR A 836 38.89 -4.24 -20.74
C TYR A 836 40.16 -4.84 -21.39
N THR A 837 41.29 -4.86 -20.68
CA THR A 837 42.56 -5.47 -21.12
C THR A 837 43.18 -6.27 -19.96
N GLY A 838 44.15 -7.14 -20.27
CA GLY A 838 44.78 -8.03 -19.28
C GLY A 838 44.23 -9.45 -19.33
N ALA A 839 44.75 -10.33 -18.47
CA ALA A 839 44.24 -11.68 -18.32
C ALA A 839 42.83 -11.64 -17.71
N ALA A 840 41.92 -12.52 -18.17
CA ALA A 840 40.54 -12.62 -17.71
C ALA A 840 39.66 -11.36 -17.88
N ASN A 841 39.97 -10.50 -18.87
CA ASN A 841 39.14 -9.34 -19.18
C ASN A 841 37.73 -9.71 -19.70
N ASP A 842 36.73 -8.88 -19.39
CA ASP A 842 35.32 -9.12 -19.73
C ASP A 842 35.04 -9.02 -21.23
N ARG A 843 35.78 -8.14 -21.91
CA ARG A 843 35.69 -7.94 -23.36
C ARG A 843 35.89 -9.25 -24.12
N ASP A 844 36.90 -10.03 -23.74
CA ASP A 844 37.23 -11.28 -24.44
C ASP A 844 36.16 -12.34 -24.22
N ILE A 845 35.47 -12.33 -23.08
CA ILE A 845 34.33 -13.21 -22.80
C ILE A 845 33.18 -12.89 -23.77
N ILE A 846 32.84 -11.61 -23.93
CA ILE A 846 31.83 -11.15 -24.89
C ILE A 846 32.19 -11.60 -26.32
N LEU A 847 33.45 -11.44 -26.72
CA LEU A 847 33.93 -11.86 -28.05
C LEU A 847 33.81 -13.37 -28.24
N GLN A 848 34.20 -14.16 -27.25
CA GLN A 848 34.12 -15.62 -27.29
C GLN A 848 32.66 -16.10 -27.38
N THR A 849 31.75 -15.49 -26.63
CA THR A 849 30.32 -15.83 -26.63
C THR A 849 29.69 -15.69 -28.03
N ILE A 850 30.08 -14.67 -28.80
CA ILE A 850 29.56 -14.48 -30.17
C ILE A 850 30.33 -15.28 -31.25
N GLY A 851 31.33 -16.07 -30.86
CA GLY A 851 32.06 -16.99 -31.75
C GLY A 851 33.51 -16.62 -32.06
N GLY A 852 34.12 -15.68 -31.34
CA GLY A 852 35.57 -15.49 -31.20
C GLY A 852 36.37 -14.96 -32.42
N ALA A 853 35.94 -15.26 -33.64
CA ALA A 853 36.69 -14.97 -34.87
C ALA A 853 36.09 -13.84 -35.72
N VAL A 854 34.78 -13.56 -35.57
CA VAL A 854 34.08 -12.54 -36.34
C VAL A 854 33.27 -11.65 -35.39
N PRO A 855 33.63 -10.37 -35.20
CA PRO A 855 33.02 -9.49 -34.20
C PRO A 855 31.63 -8.96 -34.59
N THR A 856 31.04 -9.47 -35.68
CA THR A 856 29.75 -9.02 -36.23
C THR A 856 28.58 -9.93 -35.85
N ASN A 857 28.84 -11.07 -35.22
CA ASN A 857 27.78 -11.98 -34.79
C ASN A 857 27.03 -11.39 -33.58
N THR A 858 25.73 -11.72 -33.51
CA THR A 858 24.89 -11.44 -32.34
C THR A 858 24.37 -12.77 -31.81
N ARG A 859 24.46 -12.98 -30.50
CA ARG A 859 23.81 -14.12 -29.84
C ARG A 859 22.62 -13.64 -29.04
N ASN A 860 21.43 -14.17 -29.32
CA ASN A 860 20.21 -13.83 -28.60
C ASN A 860 19.90 -14.89 -27.54
N ALA A 861 19.33 -14.47 -26.41
CA ALA A 861 18.75 -15.38 -25.44
C ALA A 861 17.69 -16.27 -26.12
N GLN A 862 17.61 -17.52 -25.68
CA GLN A 862 16.60 -18.44 -26.18
C GLN A 862 15.38 -18.41 -25.26
N LEU A 863 14.75 -17.24 -25.20
CA LEU A 863 13.53 -16.93 -24.44
C LEU A 863 12.57 -16.13 -25.34
N PRO A 864 11.24 -16.27 -25.19
CA PRO A 864 10.24 -15.51 -25.94
C PRO A 864 10.19 -14.03 -25.59
#